data_AF-A0A4U8SIG4-F1
#
_entry.id   AF-A0A4U8SIG4-F1
#
_cell.length_a   1.000
_cell.length_b   1.000
_cell.length_c   1.000
_cell.angle_alpha   90.00
_cell.angle_beta   90.00
_cell.angle_gamma   90.00
#
_symmetry.space_group_name_H-M   'P 1'
#
loop_
_entity.id
_entity.type
_entity.pdbx_description
1 polymer ?
#
loop_
_entity_poly.entity_id
_entity_poly.type
_entity_poly.pdbx_seq_one_letter_code
_entity_poly.pdbx_strand_id
1 'polypeptide(L)'
;MENKNIYKGLECHCNEFEKIPIHRRELGIAGDVATYGVAITEGFAIYGAEKYLNNMNINSTTTEVAKLKIKMNFGILSFLQAKIEGKSNERALTEVGVGIGVGYAMETKVAQLAVKTGISLLTRIATGAAAGAAAGSAAPIVGTIIGAVAGALIAGVVNDIIFAEEDKQTQKDKAENERIKQREIQYQNKINRINDYLIRNHYVELRELTEAESEMLCQESSNIYSSYFKTILLMLSFHNYLDRDMEFYQSLSSKDIQKDSKIQPTANAISLRLAIQECYDSSKGELLKNSTIYIYNHRFQRVVAKGTTDSKGFLQIDTISVGQEIGIDKISFIVDRDNLSESNFELSKTQYATITNIQTKHKQAKEYTANKIYLGFNDVQSKLKADYEVIRLHAQKGSNAITFTPQINTTDMRYKQYTQFAYMTFNVMDFGIDEYIANISIQNRQSSGLNRLGTGLKESYPIKEEWHNKIVAFFGYCDSQIHTPYVKMSFMQPIVIIDIGDSGALHPRYEQGGMKRRDIILDVIAKLTKRIEQIRAYPIILGQNNESLEQRVKIANAIKHNIQDDRILLLSLHIDSEESGLASGMRCFYNAREYAREEEGFINKLERVKQDKNNANFAHKSNMYLTRFAAMPSVLITLGFISNESDRAKLNDINYRNTLVSSLHLAILHHITQTMTKNPMQRVS
;
A
#
# COMPACT_ATOMS: atom_id res chain seq x y z
N MET A 1 -29.96 25.06 47.07
CA MET A 1 -30.52 25.23 45.71
C MET A 1 -29.93 26.50 45.15
N GLU A 2 -29.27 26.45 43.99
CA GLU A 2 -28.83 27.66 43.27
C GLU A 2 -28.75 27.31 41.78
N ASN A 3 -29.26 28.17 40.92
CA ASN A 3 -29.51 27.84 39.51
C ASN A 3 -28.44 28.48 38.62
N LYS A 4 -27.61 27.69 37.93
CA LYS A 4 -26.52 28.18 37.07
C LYS A 4 -26.68 27.70 35.64
N ASN A 5 -27.05 28.63 34.76
CA ASN A 5 -27.05 28.44 33.30
C ASN A 5 -25.63 28.17 32.79
N ILE A 6 -25.47 27.18 31.87
CA ILE A 6 -24.18 26.84 31.26
C ILE A 6 -24.31 26.71 29.72
N TYR A 7 -24.90 27.72 29.07
CA TYR A 7 -24.77 27.92 27.62
C TYR A 7 -24.53 29.40 27.37
N LYS A 8 -23.29 29.75 27.00
CA LYS A 8 -22.83 31.14 26.87
C LYS A 8 -22.02 31.27 25.58
N GLY A 9 -22.63 31.85 24.55
CA GLY A 9 -22.00 32.05 23.24
C GLY A 9 -23.02 32.21 22.13
N LEU A 10 -23.53 33.44 21.95
CA LEU A 10 -24.08 33.98 20.69
C LEU A 10 -24.53 35.46 20.89
N GLU A 11 -23.60 36.29 21.36
CA GLU A 11 -23.66 37.75 21.19
C GLU A 11 -22.41 38.18 20.42
N CYS A 12 -22.57 38.90 19.32
CA CYS A 12 -21.48 39.49 18.57
C CYS A 12 -21.88 40.90 18.10
N HIS A 13 -21.28 41.92 18.70
CA HIS A 13 -21.47 43.32 18.30
C HIS A 13 -20.44 43.72 17.25
N CYS A 14 -20.88 44.41 16.20
CA CYS A 14 -20.05 45.27 15.36
C CYS A 14 -20.82 46.55 15.02
N ASN A 15 -20.12 47.69 15.01
CA ASN A 15 -20.69 49.03 14.84
C ASN A 15 -20.31 49.61 13.47
N GLU A 16 -21.21 50.44 12.91
CA GLU A 16 -21.00 51.40 11.79
C GLU A 16 -20.58 50.76 10.44
N PHE A 17 -21.19 51.09 9.28
CA PHE A 17 -21.51 52.41 8.75
C PHE A 17 -22.87 52.49 7.99
N GLU A 18 -23.13 53.61 7.30
CA GLU A 18 -24.49 54.06 6.94
C GLU A 18 -24.94 53.93 5.45
N LYS A 19 -26.27 53.85 5.28
CA LYS A 19 -27.13 54.45 4.23
C LYS A 19 -26.79 54.22 2.73
N ILE A 20 -27.69 53.48 2.05
CA ILE A 20 -28.04 53.69 0.62
C ILE A 20 -29.59 53.73 0.50
N PRO A 21 -30.20 54.53 -0.40
CA PRO A 21 -31.66 54.75 -0.42
C PRO A 21 -32.52 53.57 -0.91
N ILE A 22 -33.79 53.56 -0.50
CA ILE A 22 -34.78 52.53 -0.84
C ILE A 22 -35.54 52.88 -2.13
N HIS A 23 -35.45 52.04 -3.15
CA HIS A 23 -36.49 51.93 -4.19
C HIS A 23 -37.38 50.71 -3.89
N ARG A 24 -38.70 50.91 -3.92
CA ARG A 24 -39.68 49.84 -3.68
C ARG A 24 -39.71 48.88 -4.88
N ARG A 25 -39.63 47.57 -4.61
CA ARG A 25 -40.01 46.51 -5.56
C ARG A 25 -41.18 45.73 -4.97
N GLU A 26 -42.32 45.73 -5.66
CA GLU A 26 -43.32 44.67 -5.48
C GLU A 26 -42.79 43.44 -6.20
N LEU A 27 -42.61 42.31 -5.49
CA LEU A 27 -41.88 41.14 -6.01
C LEU A 27 -42.73 40.20 -6.89
N GLY A 28 -44.01 40.51 -7.11
CA GLY A 28 -44.89 39.70 -7.96
C GLY A 28 -44.96 38.23 -7.53
N ILE A 29 -44.91 37.33 -8.51
CA ILE A 29 -45.04 35.87 -8.32
C ILE A 29 -43.98 35.32 -7.35
N ALA A 30 -42.78 35.89 -7.32
CA ALA A 30 -41.72 35.49 -6.39
C ALA A 30 -42.09 35.70 -4.90
N GLY A 31 -42.95 36.68 -4.58
CA GLY A 31 -43.48 36.88 -3.22
C GLY A 31 -44.46 35.78 -2.82
N ASP A 32 -45.34 35.38 -3.72
CA ASP A 32 -46.27 34.25 -3.49
C ASP A 32 -45.48 32.93 -3.35
N VAL A 33 -44.53 32.66 -4.23
CA VAL A 33 -43.68 31.44 -4.19
C VAL A 33 -42.86 31.37 -2.91
N ALA A 34 -42.27 32.47 -2.44
CA ALA A 34 -41.57 32.50 -1.16
C ALA A 34 -42.52 32.29 0.03
N THR A 35 -43.72 32.89 -0.01
CA THR A 35 -44.76 32.67 1.01
C THR A 35 -45.20 31.21 1.09
N TYR A 36 -45.37 30.55 -0.07
CA TYR A 36 -45.61 29.11 -0.13
C TYR A 36 -44.42 28.32 0.44
N GLY A 37 -43.18 28.66 0.10
CA GLY A 37 -41.99 27.99 0.65
C GLY A 37 -41.91 28.03 2.19
N VAL A 38 -42.28 29.15 2.81
CA VAL A 38 -42.36 29.29 4.26
C VAL A 38 -43.48 28.42 4.85
N ALA A 39 -44.70 28.49 4.30
CA ALA A 39 -45.85 27.69 4.76
C ALA A 39 -45.69 26.17 4.54
N ILE A 40 -44.99 25.77 3.47
CA ILE A 40 -44.63 24.38 3.17
C ILE A 40 -43.60 23.88 4.19
N THR A 41 -42.60 24.69 4.52
CA THR A 41 -41.59 24.34 5.54
C THR A 41 -42.21 24.26 6.95
N GLU A 42 -43.17 25.13 7.27
CA GLU A 42 -44.00 25.03 8.48
C GLU A 42 -44.74 23.69 8.54
N GLY A 43 -45.40 23.31 7.44
CA GLY A 43 -46.09 22.03 7.28
C GLY A 43 -45.16 20.81 7.44
N PHE A 44 -43.94 20.86 6.90
CA PHE A 44 -42.95 19.80 7.07
C PHE A 44 -42.39 19.71 8.49
N ALA A 45 -42.17 20.84 9.17
CA ALA A 45 -41.77 20.87 10.57
C ALA A 45 -42.87 20.27 11.47
N ILE A 46 -44.13 20.62 11.21
CA ILE A 46 -45.31 20.03 11.88
C ILE A 46 -45.39 18.52 11.62
N TYR A 47 -45.35 18.09 10.35
CA TYR A 47 -45.47 16.67 9.99
C TYR A 47 -44.31 15.81 10.54
N GLY A 48 -43.08 16.34 10.51
CA GLY A 48 -41.90 15.70 11.11
C GLY A 48 -42.05 15.52 12.62
N ALA A 49 -42.49 16.57 13.33
CA ALA A 49 -42.76 16.53 14.76
C ALA A 49 -43.92 15.56 15.09
N GLU A 50 -45.05 15.63 14.37
CA GLU A 50 -46.18 14.71 14.54
C GLU A 50 -45.75 13.25 14.36
N LYS A 51 -45.05 12.93 13.27
CA LYS A 51 -44.60 11.55 12.99
C LYS A 51 -43.64 11.04 14.07
N TYR A 52 -42.75 11.88 14.58
CA TYR A 52 -41.83 11.54 15.67
C TYR A 52 -42.57 11.32 17.00
N LEU A 53 -43.44 12.27 17.40
CA LEU A 53 -44.21 12.20 18.65
C LEU A 53 -45.21 11.04 18.66
N ASN A 54 -45.84 10.74 17.52
CA ASN A 54 -46.73 9.59 17.35
C ASN A 54 -45.96 8.26 17.44
N ASN A 55 -44.79 8.16 16.81
CA ASN A 55 -43.92 6.98 16.95
C ASN A 55 -43.41 6.77 18.40
N MET A 56 -43.45 7.82 19.24
CA MET A 56 -43.10 7.77 20.66
C MET A 56 -44.32 7.70 21.60
N ASN A 57 -45.56 7.56 21.09
CA ASN A 57 -46.80 7.53 21.89
C ASN A 57 -47.00 8.77 22.81
N ILE A 58 -46.55 9.95 22.38
CA ILE A 58 -46.62 11.17 23.21
C ILE A 58 -48.02 11.84 23.12
N ASN A 59 -48.47 12.34 24.27
CA ASN A 59 -49.76 13.00 24.51
C ASN A 59 -50.13 14.06 23.45
N SER A 60 -51.35 13.95 22.90
CA SER A 60 -51.92 14.87 21.90
C SER A 60 -51.90 16.35 22.32
N THR A 61 -52.11 16.67 23.61
CA THR A 61 -52.03 18.06 24.10
C THR A 61 -50.62 18.63 23.94
N THR A 62 -49.58 17.82 24.19
CA THR A 62 -48.18 18.21 23.97
C THR A 62 -47.90 18.41 22.48
N THR A 63 -48.43 17.52 21.64
CA THR A 63 -48.33 17.59 20.17
C THR A 63 -48.99 18.84 19.60
N GLU A 64 -50.14 19.28 20.11
CA GLU A 64 -50.76 20.56 19.70
C GLU A 64 -49.96 21.78 20.18
N VAL A 65 -49.41 21.77 21.41
CA VAL A 65 -48.54 22.88 21.88
C VAL A 65 -47.26 22.99 21.02
N ALA A 66 -46.69 21.86 20.58
CA ALA A 66 -45.57 21.86 19.64
C ALA A 66 -45.95 22.48 18.29
N LYS A 67 -47.09 22.08 17.70
CA LYS A 67 -47.63 22.70 16.47
C LYS A 67 -47.81 24.20 16.63
N LEU A 68 -48.47 24.64 17.70
CA LEU A 68 -48.80 26.06 17.91
C LEU A 68 -47.53 26.94 17.97
N LYS A 69 -46.44 26.44 18.59
CA LYS A 69 -45.13 27.11 18.57
C LYS A 69 -44.47 27.15 17.20
N ILE A 70 -44.55 26.06 16.42
CA ILE A 70 -44.02 26.03 15.04
C ILE A 70 -44.78 27.08 14.20
N LYS A 71 -46.11 27.08 14.24
CA LYS A 71 -46.97 28.06 13.53
C LYS A 71 -46.63 29.51 13.88
N MET A 72 -46.38 29.81 15.16
CA MET A 72 -45.95 31.15 15.59
C MET A 72 -44.62 31.57 14.96
N ASN A 73 -43.61 30.69 14.94
CA ASN A 73 -42.28 31.02 14.43
C ASN A 73 -42.29 31.23 12.90
N PHE A 74 -43.00 30.38 12.15
CA PHE A 74 -43.13 30.53 10.70
C PHE A 74 -44.03 31.72 10.32
N GLY A 75 -45.11 31.99 11.07
CA GLY A 75 -45.94 33.18 10.88
C GLY A 75 -45.18 34.50 11.07
N ILE A 76 -44.20 34.56 11.99
CA ILE A 76 -43.29 35.71 12.12
C ILE A 76 -42.41 35.86 10.87
N LEU A 77 -41.91 34.76 10.30
CA LEU A 77 -41.09 34.77 9.09
C LEU A 77 -41.90 35.26 7.87
N SER A 78 -43.14 34.78 7.69
CA SER A 78 -44.07 35.24 6.66
C SER A 78 -44.42 36.73 6.82
N PHE A 79 -44.66 37.21 8.05
CA PHE A 79 -44.91 38.63 8.30
C PHE A 79 -43.69 39.51 7.95
N LEU A 80 -42.47 39.07 8.30
CA LEU A 80 -41.23 39.76 7.94
C LEU A 80 -41.00 39.75 6.42
N GLN A 81 -41.35 38.68 5.72
CA GLN A 81 -41.29 38.62 4.26
C GLN A 81 -42.29 39.61 3.62
N ALA A 82 -43.53 39.67 4.12
CA ALA A 82 -44.52 40.66 3.68
C ALA A 82 -44.09 42.12 3.99
N LYS A 83 -43.25 42.35 5.02
CA LYS A 83 -42.59 43.66 5.23
C LYS A 83 -41.50 43.94 4.17
N ILE A 84 -40.69 42.94 3.80
CA ILE A 84 -39.67 43.04 2.74
C ILE A 84 -40.30 43.33 1.37
N GLU A 85 -41.48 42.76 1.11
CA GLU A 85 -42.33 43.05 -0.06
C GLU A 85 -43.02 44.42 -0.01
N GLY A 86 -42.84 45.20 1.06
CA GLY A 86 -43.37 46.56 1.20
C GLY A 86 -44.87 46.66 1.54
N LYS A 87 -45.54 45.54 1.86
CA LYS A 87 -46.97 45.49 2.16
C LYS A 87 -47.30 46.24 3.46
N SER A 88 -48.53 46.77 3.58
CA SER A 88 -49.00 47.47 4.80
C SER A 88 -49.09 46.52 6.01
N ASN A 89 -49.27 47.07 7.22
CA ASN A 89 -49.40 46.22 8.42
C ASN A 89 -50.69 45.39 8.41
N GLU A 90 -51.83 46.01 8.06
CA GLU A 90 -53.09 45.28 7.88
C GLU A 90 -52.98 44.21 6.79
N ARG A 91 -52.43 44.54 5.62
CA ARG A 91 -52.34 43.57 4.52
C ARG A 91 -51.43 42.39 4.86
N ALA A 92 -50.28 42.63 5.49
CA ALA A 92 -49.40 41.58 5.98
C ALA A 92 -50.04 40.72 7.09
N LEU A 93 -50.93 41.27 7.92
CA LEU A 93 -51.68 40.51 8.92
C LEU A 93 -52.82 39.70 8.30
N THR A 94 -53.52 40.24 7.30
CA THR A 94 -54.60 39.54 6.59
C THR A 94 -54.06 38.36 5.77
N GLU A 95 -52.94 38.52 5.06
CA GLU A 95 -52.35 37.47 4.21
C GLU A 95 -51.73 36.32 5.03
N VAL A 96 -51.35 36.55 6.30
CA VAL A 96 -50.82 35.50 7.21
C VAL A 96 -51.92 34.60 7.81
N GLY A 97 -53.21 34.99 7.71
CA GLY A 97 -54.33 34.04 7.81
C GLY A 97 -54.61 33.37 9.16
N VAL A 98 -53.94 33.76 10.26
CA VAL A 98 -54.11 33.14 11.59
C VAL A 98 -54.70 34.14 12.60
N GLY A 99 -55.95 33.90 13.00
CA GLY A 99 -56.51 34.48 14.22
C GLY A 99 -55.97 33.77 15.47
N ILE A 100 -55.93 34.48 16.61
CA ILE A 100 -55.32 34.11 17.89
C ILE A 100 -53.77 34.21 17.89
N GLY A 101 -53.23 35.20 18.62
CA GLY A 101 -51.80 35.22 19.03
C GLY A 101 -51.11 36.58 19.08
N VAL A 102 -51.38 37.48 18.13
CA VAL A 102 -50.53 38.67 17.87
C VAL A 102 -50.50 39.69 19.02
N GLY A 103 -51.54 39.76 19.85
CA GLY A 103 -51.71 40.80 20.88
C GLY A 103 -50.67 40.83 22.00
N TYR A 104 -49.79 39.83 22.12
CA TYR A 104 -48.78 39.74 23.19
C TYR A 104 -47.33 40.01 22.72
N ALA A 105 -47.08 40.08 21.40
CA ALA A 105 -45.71 40.16 20.87
C ALA A 105 -45.20 41.61 20.65
N MET A 106 -46.10 42.58 20.49
CA MET A 106 -45.79 43.94 20.01
C MET A 106 -44.93 44.80 20.95
N GLU A 107 -44.81 44.45 22.23
CA GLU A 107 -43.99 45.23 23.19
C GLU A 107 -42.48 44.89 23.15
N THR A 108 -42.08 43.84 22.42
CA THR A 108 -40.68 43.38 22.43
C THR A 108 -39.80 44.18 21.46
N LYS A 109 -38.74 44.81 22.00
CA LYS A 109 -37.79 45.67 21.26
C LYS A 109 -37.10 45.00 20.05
N VAL A 110 -37.11 43.67 19.99
CA VAL A 110 -36.52 42.86 18.90
C VAL A 110 -37.04 43.27 17.52
N ALA A 111 -38.34 43.53 17.40
CA ALA A 111 -38.97 43.86 16.12
C ALA A 111 -38.49 45.20 15.52
N GLN A 112 -38.07 46.17 16.36
CA GLN A 112 -37.57 47.46 15.88
C GLN A 112 -36.11 47.38 15.37
N LEU A 113 -35.34 46.38 15.80
CA LEU A 113 -33.93 46.23 15.43
C LEU A 113 -33.78 45.67 14.00
N ALA A 114 -34.65 44.73 13.62
CA ALA A 114 -34.62 44.07 12.31
C ALA A 114 -34.93 44.99 11.11
N VAL A 115 -35.51 46.17 11.34
CA VAL A 115 -35.96 47.12 10.30
C VAL A 115 -34.78 47.81 9.58
N LYS A 116 -33.54 47.69 10.08
CA LYS A 116 -32.44 48.60 9.72
C LYS A 116 -31.29 47.98 8.89
N THR A 117 -31.33 46.69 8.55
CA THR A 117 -30.20 45.97 7.94
C THR A 117 -30.59 45.16 6.70
N GLY A 118 -29.90 45.38 5.58
CA GLY A 118 -29.93 44.49 4.42
C GLY A 118 -29.27 43.14 4.74
N ILE A 119 -29.84 42.05 4.23
CA ILE A 119 -29.59 40.69 4.75
C ILE A 119 -28.70 39.88 3.80
N SER A 120 -27.66 39.23 4.34
CA SER A 120 -26.72 38.39 3.59
C SER A 120 -27.10 36.90 3.62
N LEU A 121 -26.43 36.09 2.78
CA LEU A 121 -26.65 34.64 2.70
C LEU A 121 -26.46 33.94 4.05
N LEU A 122 -25.46 34.38 4.82
CA LEU A 122 -25.10 33.83 6.13
C LEU A 122 -26.25 33.95 7.14
N THR A 123 -27.03 35.06 7.09
CA THR A 123 -28.21 35.25 7.95
C THR A 123 -29.31 34.24 7.65
N ARG A 124 -29.47 33.80 6.39
CA ARG A 124 -30.49 32.80 6.00
C ARG A 124 -30.18 31.41 6.56
N ILE A 125 -28.91 31.02 6.55
CA ILE A 125 -28.43 29.75 7.14
C ILE A 125 -28.60 29.80 8.67
N ALA A 126 -28.19 30.90 9.30
CA ALA A 126 -28.34 31.11 10.75
C ALA A 126 -29.81 31.04 11.21
N THR A 127 -30.77 31.61 10.46
CA THR A 127 -32.21 31.48 10.80
C THR A 127 -32.74 30.05 10.67
N GLY A 128 -32.22 29.26 9.72
CA GLY A 128 -32.59 27.85 9.57
C GLY A 128 -32.12 27.00 10.75
N ALA A 129 -30.86 27.18 11.18
CA ALA A 129 -30.30 26.52 12.35
C ALA A 129 -31.03 26.95 13.65
N ALA A 130 -31.27 28.25 13.84
CA ALA A 130 -31.99 28.77 15.00
C ALA A 130 -33.46 28.28 15.08
N ALA A 131 -34.15 28.13 13.94
CA ALA A 131 -35.48 27.55 13.88
C ALA A 131 -35.48 26.06 14.27
N GLY A 132 -34.48 25.29 13.82
CA GLY A 132 -34.28 23.89 14.21
C GLY A 132 -34.06 23.74 15.72
N ALA A 133 -33.20 24.59 16.31
CA ALA A 133 -32.97 24.63 17.75
C ALA A 133 -34.24 25.00 18.55
N ALA A 134 -35.03 25.96 18.07
CA ALA A 134 -36.26 26.39 18.73
C ALA A 134 -37.39 25.35 18.72
N ALA A 135 -37.40 24.43 17.75
CA ALA A 135 -38.35 23.31 17.69
C ALA A 135 -37.94 22.10 18.56
N GLY A 136 -36.65 21.98 18.88
CA GLY A 136 -36.03 20.76 19.42
C GLY A 136 -36.23 20.46 20.92
N SER A 137 -37.31 20.91 21.56
CA SER A 137 -37.48 20.84 23.05
C SER A 137 -37.73 19.43 23.64
N ALA A 138 -37.30 18.38 22.94
CA ALA A 138 -37.24 16.99 23.39
C ALA A 138 -35.97 16.24 22.91
N ALA A 139 -35.24 16.76 21.91
CA ALA A 139 -34.01 16.17 21.38
C ALA A 139 -33.22 17.24 20.58
N PRO A 140 -32.40 18.09 21.24
CA PRO A 140 -31.85 19.30 20.60
C PRO A 140 -31.00 19.05 19.35
N ILE A 141 -30.16 18.00 19.36
CA ILE A 141 -29.11 17.78 18.36
C ILE A 141 -29.68 17.37 16.99
N VAL A 142 -30.75 16.55 16.98
CA VAL A 142 -31.38 16.08 15.74
C VAL A 142 -32.09 17.22 15.00
N GLY A 143 -32.58 18.23 15.73
CA GLY A 143 -33.20 19.43 15.15
C GLY A 143 -32.24 20.29 14.34
N THR A 144 -30.99 20.44 14.81
CA THR A 144 -29.95 21.26 14.14
C THR A 144 -29.57 20.67 12.78
N ILE A 145 -29.27 19.37 12.71
CA ILE A 145 -28.93 18.66 11.47
C ILE A 145 -30.04 18.82 10.42
N ILE A 146 -31.29 18.61 10.82
CA ILE A 146 -32.46 18.70 9.93
C ILE A 146 -32.65 20.15 9.45
N GLY A 147 -32.52 21.13 10.35
CA GLY A 147 -32.62 22.56 10.02
C GLY A 147 -31.53 23.05 9.08
N ALA A 148 -30.29 22.59 9.25
CA ALA A 148 -29.15 22.93 8.39
C ALA A 148 -29.30 22.37 6.98
N VAL A 149 -29.65 21.08 6.84
CA VAL A 149 -29.86 20.44 5.52
C VAL A 149 -31.05 21.05 4.79
N ALA A 150 -32.15 21.36 5.49
CA ALA A 150 -33.30 22.03 4.89
C ALA A 150 -32.96 23.49 4.48
N GLY A 151 -32.33 24.27 5.36
CA GLY A 151 -32.01 25.68 5.11
C GLY A 151 -31.03 25.89 3.95
N ALA A 152 -29.99 25.05 3.85
CA ALA A 152 -29.04 25.08 2.73
C ALA A 152 -29.72 24.74 1.40
N LEU A 153 -30.62 23.75 1.39
CA LEU A 153 -31.34 23.36 0.18
C LEU A 153 -32.37 24.42 -0.25
N ILE A 154 -33.06 25.05 0.70
CA ILE A 154 -33.93 26.22 0.43
C ILE A 154 -33.12 27.37 -0.17
N ALA A 155 -31.90 27.64 0.31
CA ALA A 155 -31.05 28.68 -0.26
C ALA A 155 -30.69 28.39 -1.74
N GLY A 156 -30.43 27.11 -2.09
CA GLY A 156 -30.23 26.67 -3.48
C GLY A 156 -31.47 26.86 -4.36
N VAL A 157 -32.65 26.42 -3.89
CA VAL A 157 -33.94 26.59 -4.59
C VAL A 157 -34.24 28.07 -4.86
N VAL A 158 -34.04 28.93 -3.86
CA VAL A 158 -34.26 30.37 -3.97
C VAL A 158 -33.28 31.01 -4.97
N ASN A 159 -32.04 30.51 -5.06
CA ASN A 159 -31.07 30.99 -6.04
C ASN A 159 -31.44 30.61 -7.48
N ASP A 160 -31.81 29.35 -7.72
CA ASP A 160 -32.29 28.87 -9.03
C ASP A 160 -33.52 29.65 -9.54
N ILE A 161 -34.44 30.02 -8.66
CA ILE A 161 -35.68 30.71 -9.01
C ILE A 161 -35.45 32.22 -9.24
N ILE A 162 -34.67 32.89 -8.37
CA ILE A 162 -34.44 34.34 -8.48
C ILE A 162 -33.74 34.75 -9.79
N PHE A 163 -32.96 33.85 -10.39
CA PHE A 163 -32.29 34.09 -11.68
C PHE A 163 -33.00 33.48 -12.90
N ALA A 164 -34.24 32.97 -12.75
CA ALA A 164 -35.03 32.43 -13.85
C ALA A 164 -36.00 33.43 -14.51
N GLU A 165 -36.33 34.55 -13.84
CA GLU A 165 -37.36 35.50 -14.30
C GLU A 165 -36.81 36.78 -14.96
N GLU A 166 -36.22 36.62 -16.15
CA GLU A 166 -36.24 37.65 -17.20
C GLU A 166 -36.82 37.10 -18.52
N ASP A 167 -38.08 36.61 -18.51
CA ASP A 167 -39.02 36.94 -19.58
C ASP A 167 -40.49 36.60 -19.29
N LYS A 168 -41.43 37.30 -19.95
CA LYS A 168 -42.88 37.11 -19.76
C LYS A 168 -43.46 35.97 -20.61
N GLN A 169 -44.50 35.29 -20.11
CA GLN A 169 -45.91 35.50 -20.54
C GLN A 169 -46.80 34.30 -20.18
N THR A 170 -47.98 34.58 -19.64
CA THR A 170 -48.88 33.61 -19.00
C THR A 170 -49.46 32.53 -19.91
N GLN A 171 -48.74 31.41 -19.94
CA GLN A 171 -49.22 30.04 -20.20
C GLN A 171 -48.10 29.04 -19.89
N LYS A 172 -46.83 29.44 -20.07
CA LYS A 172 -45.65 28.72 -19.56
C LYS A 172 -45.76 28.46 -18.05
N ASP A 173 -46.27 29.45 -17.32
CA ASP A 173 -46.39 29.54 -15.87
C ASP A 173 -47.00 28.27 -15.25
N LYS A 174 -48.00 27.65 -15.90
CA LYS A 174 -48.62 26.42 -15.38
C LYS A 174 -47.71 25.20 -15.51
N ALA A 175 -46.99 25.08 -16.64
CA ALA A 175 -46.03 24.01 -16.85
C ALA A 175 -44.76 24.21 -16.00
N GLU A 176 -44.36 25.46 -15.76
CA GLU A 176 -43.22 25.77 -14.89
C GLU A 176 -43.56 25.62 -13.41
N ASN A 177 -44.74 26.01 -12.96
CA ASN A 177 -45.23 25.68 -11.61
C ASN A 177 -45.31 24.17 -11.37
N GLU A 178 -45.69 23.38 -12.39
CA GLU A 178 -45.69 21.92 -12.31
C GLU A 178 -44.25 21.35 -12.29
N ARG A 179 -43.29 21.94 -13.03
CA ARG A 179 -41.85 21.61 -12.91
C ARG A 179 -41.26 21.98 -11.54
N ILE A 180 -41.59 23.15 -11.01
CA ILE A 180 -41.18 23.61 -9.67
C ILE A 180 -41.68 22.60 -8.62
N LYS A 181 -42.95 22.22 -8.68
CA LYS A 181 -43.55 21.20 -7.80
C LYS A 181 -42.90 19.81 -7.94
N GLN A 182 -42.51 19.39 -9.15
CA GLN A 182 -41.76 18.14 -9.34
C GLN A 182 -40.33 18.24 -8.77
N ARG A 183 -39.66 19.39 -8.92
CA ARG A 183 -38.33 19.66 -8.34
C ARG A 183 -38.41 19.70 -6.80
N GLU A 184 -39.44 20.31 -6.24
CA GLU A 184 -39.77 20.32 -4.81
C GLU A 184 -39.94 18.89 -4.26
N ILE A 185 -40.75 18.05 -4.93
CA ILE A 185 -40.92 16.63 -4.56
C ILE A 185 -39.60 15.86 -4.61
N GLN A 186 -38.77 16.10 -5.63
CA GLN A 186 -37.45 15.47 -5.74
C GLN A 186 -36.50 15.90 -4.61
N TYR A 187 -36.48 17.19 -4.27
CA TYR A 187 -35.71 17.71 -3.13
C TYR A 187 -36.20 17.19 -1.78
N GLN A 188 -37.51 17.15 -1.55
CA GLN A 188 -38.07 16.59 -0.31
C GLN A 188 -37.73 15.10 -0.18
N ASN A 189 -37.73 14.34 -1.27
CA ASN A 189 -37.27 12.96 -1.28
C ASN A 189 -35.76 12.81 -0.99
N LYS A 190 -34.93 13.77 -1.41
CA LYS A 190 -33.49 13.82 -1.06
C LYS A 190 -33.32 14.07 0.45
N ILE A 191 -33.99 15.09 1.01
CA ILE A 191 -33.96 15.41 2.45
C ILE A 191 -34.47 14.24 3.29
N ASN A 192 -35.64 13.68 2.95
CA ASN A 192 -36.24 12.56 3.68
C ASN A 192 -35.28 11.36 3.78
N ARG A 193 -34.54 11.05 2.70
CA ARG A 193 -33.54 9.97 2.68
C ARG A 193 -32.26 10.29 3.46
N ILE A 194 -31.82 11.55 3.47
CA ILE A 194 -30.70 11.99 4.33
C ILE A 194 -31.07 11.79 5.80
N ASN A 195 -32.23 12.32 6.22
CA ASN A 195 -32.70 12.24 7.60
C ASN A 195 -32.92 10.79 8.05
N ASP A 196 -33.58 9.98 7.22
CA ASP A 196 -33.79 8.55 7.46
C ASP A 196 -32.46 7.79 7.63
N TYR A 197 -31.46 8.01 6.76
CA TYR A 197 -30.15 7.38 6.91
C TYR A 197 -29.44 7.80 8.20
N LEU A 198 -29.42 9.11 8.51
CA LEU A 198 -28.72 9.63 9.69
C LEU A 198 -29.34 9.10 10.99
N ILE A 199 -30.67 9.04 11.07
CA ILE A 199 -31.42 8.44 12.19
C ILE A 199 -31.17 6.93 12.27
N ARG A 200 -31.31 6.17 11.17
CA ARG A 200 -31.06 4.71 11.15
C ARG A 200 -29.63 4.32 11.54
N ASN A 201 -28.67 5.22 11.35
CA ASN A 201 -27.26 5.00 11.71
C ASN A 201 -26.85 5.68 13.03
N HIS A 202 -27.80 6.28 13.77
CA HIS A 202 -27.61 6.90 15.09
C HIS A 202 -26.59 8.06 15.11
N TYR A 203 -26.53 8.86 14.03
CA TYR A 203 -25.59 9.99 13.94
C TYR A 203 -26.07 11.23 14.68
N VAL A 204 -25.17 11.84 15.44
CA VAL A 204 -25.32 13.12 16.16
C VAL A 204 -24.27 14.14 15.68
N GLU A 205 -24.59 15.43 15.82
CA GLU A 205 -23.72 16.56 15.53
C GLU A 205 -22.90 16.92 16.79
N LEU A 206 -21.57 17.03 16.65
CA LEU A 206 -20.63 17.32 17.74
C LEU A 206 -20.15 18.78 17.75
N ARG A 207 -20.30 19.49 16.64
CA ARG A 207 -19.96 20.91 16.47
C ARG A 207 -20.75 21.51 15.31
N GLU A 208 -20.84 22.84 15.29
CA GLU A 208 -21.31 23.59 14.13
C GLU A 208 -20.36 23.44 12.93
N LEU A 209 -20.91 23.62 11.72
CA LEU A 209 -20.15 23.70 10.47
C LEU A 209 -19.40 25.03 10.36
N THR A 210 -18.21 25.02 9.76
CA THR A 210 -17.56 26.25 9.30
C THR A 210 -18.28 26.83 8.08
N GLU A 211 -18.00 28.09 7.74
CA GLU A 211 -18.57 28.77 6.56
C GLU A 211 -18.29 27.99 5.26
N ALA A 212 -17.04 27.56 5.04
CA ALA A 212 -16.65 26.78 3.87
C ALA A 212 -17.30 25.37 3.84
N GLU A 213 -17.42 24.69 4.98
CA GLU A 213 -18.13 23.40 5.05
C GLU A 213 -19.64 23.56 4.79
N SER A 214 -20.23 24.68 5.26
CA SER A 214 -21.62 25.04 5.00
C SER A 214 -21.87 25.32 3.53
N GLU A 215 -20.95 26.04 2.85
CA GLU A 215 -21.03 26.29 1.41
C GLU A 215 -20.90 24.99 0.61
N MET A 216 -19.91 24.15 0.92
CA MET A 216 -19.75 22.83 0.28
C MET A 216 -20.98 21.94 0.48
N LEU A 217 -21.57 21.95 1.67
CA LEU A 217 -22.80 21.19 1.95
C LEU A 217 -24.01 21.77 1.21
N CYS A 218 -24.08 23.10 1.05
CA CYS A 218 -25.11 23.77 0.27
C CYS A 218 -25.04 23.39 -1.21
N GLN A 219 -23.85 23.42 -1.81
CA GLN A 219 -23.62 23.03 -3.22
C GLN A 219 -23.94 21.55 -3.47
N GLU A 220 -23.57 20.65 -2.55
CA GLU A 220 -23.84 19.20 -2.67
C GLU A 220 -25.31 18.84 -2.38
N SER A 221 -25.97 19.54 -1.46
CA SER A 221 -27.39 19.31 -1.15
C SER A 221 -28.32 19.86 -2.24
N SER A 222 -28.04 21.05 -2.78
CA SER A 222 -28.82 21.65 -3.88
C SER A 222 -28.65 20.94 -5.23
N ASN A 223 -27.57 20.20 -5.47
CA ASN A 223 -27.45 19.39 -6.69
C ASN A 223 -28.46 18.23 -6.68
N ILE A 224 -29.62 18.42 -7.31
CA ILE A 224 -30.73 17.44 -7.31
C ILE A 224 -30.42 16.14 -8.07
N TYR A 225 -29.47 16.19 -9.01
CA TYR A 225 -28.97 15.02 -9.73
C TYR A 225 -27.94 14.23 -8.92
N SER A 226 -27.37 14.83 -7.86
CA SER A 226 -26.51 14.12 -6.93
C SER A 226 -27.31 13.23 -5.99
N SER A 227 -26.83 12.00 -5.83
CA SER A 227 -27.32 11.02 -4.86
C SER A 227 -27.37 11.64 -3.46
N TYR A 228 -28.50 11.47 -2.76
CA TYR A 228 -28.66 11.85 -1.35
C TYR A 228 -27.51 11.33 -0.46
N PHE A 229 -26.91 10.20 -0.87
CA PHE A 229 -25.80 9.56 -0.19
C PHE A 229 -24.47 10.33 -0.34
N LYS A 230 -24.24 11.08 -1.42
CA LYS A 230 -23.05 11.94 -1.53
C LYS A 230 -23.07 13.08 -0.51
N THR A 231 -24.25 13.67 -0.26
CA THR A 231 -24.46 14.66 0.80
C THR A 231 -24.09 14.08 2.18
N ILE A 232 -24.50 12.84 2.48
CA ILE A 232 -24.11 12.12 3.71
C ILE A 232 -22.60 11.87 3.76
N LEU A 233 -21.99 11.37 2.68
CA LEU A 233 -20.54 11.10 2.62
C LEU A 233 -19.71 12.37 2.82
N LEU A 234 -20.19 13.52 2.34
CA LEU A 234 -19.61 14.82 2.59
C LEU A 234 -19.68 15.20 4.08
N MET A 235 -20.86 15.10 4.72
CA MET A 235 -21.02 15.35 6.15
C MET A 235 -20.11 14.45 7.00
N LEU A 236 -20.01 13.16 6.67
CA LEU A 236 -19.11 12.22 7.35
C LEU A 236 -17.61 12.48 7.10
N SER A 237 -17.26 13.27 6.08
CA SER A 237 -15.89 13.65 5.78
C SER A 237 -15.40 14.89 6.53
N PHE A 238 -16.31 15.70 7.09
CA PHE A 238 -15.99 16.86 7.90
C PHE A 238 -15.45 16.42 9.27
N HIS A 239 -14.25 16.89 9.63
CA HIS A 239 -13.54 16.42 10.82
C HIS A 239 -14.32 16.74 12.11
N ASN A 240 -14.62 15.71 12.89
CA ASN A 240 -15.40 15.77 14.13
C ASN A 240 -16.75 16.50 14.00
N TYR A 241 -17.38 16.53 12.82
CA TYR A 241 -18.73 17.10 12.65
C TYR A 241 -19.82 16.13 13.12
N LEU A 242 -19.88 14.93 12.54
CA LEU A 242 -20.78 13.85 12.96
C LEU A 242 -20.03 12.74 13.70
N ASP A 243 -20.72 12.08 14.63
CA ASP A 243 -20.36 10.75 15.15
C ASP A 243 -21.60 9.95 15.57
N ARG A 244 -21.45 8.68 15.96
CA ARG A 244 -22.56 7.84 16.41
C ARG A 244 -22.66 7.81 17.93
N ASP A 245 -23.82 8.18 18.47
CA ASP A 245 -24.09 8.13 19.91
C ASP A 245 -25.24 7.16 20.21
N MET A 246 -24.88 5.90 20.44
CA MET A 246 -25.86 4.85 20.73
C MET A 246 -26.53 5.04 22.10
N GLU A 247 -25.89 5.74 23.05
CA GLU A 247 -26.44 5.96 24.40
C GLU A 247 -27.46 7.10 24.39
N PHE A 248 -27.23 8.18 23.64
CA PHE A 248 -28.23 9.22 23.37
C PHE A 248 -29.49 8.63 22.72
N TYR A 249 -29.36 7.84 21.65
CA TYR A 249 -30.52 7.22 21.02
C TYR A 249 -31.22 6.18 21.92
N GLN A 250 -30.50 5.43 22.75
CA GLN A 250 -31.11 4.55 23.77
C GLN A 250 -31.87 5.36 24.83
N SER A 251 -31.35 6.51 25.27
CA SER A 251 -32.01 7.38 26.25
C SER A 251 -33.35 7.97 25.77
N LEU A 252 -33.54 8.03 24.44
CA LEU A 252 -34.78 8.45 23.79
C LEU A 252 -35.81 7.32 23.59
N SER A 253 -35.48 6.06 23.94
CA SER A 253 -36.34 4.90 23.71
C SER A 253 -36.59 4.09 24.99
N SER A 254 -37.85 3.86 25.35
CA SER A 254 -38.24 3.21 26.60
C SER A 254 -38.30 1.67 26.56
N LYS A 255 -37.59 1.02 25.63
CA LYS A 255 -37.49 -0.46 25.52
C LYS A 255 -36.15 -0.93 24.97
N ASP A 256 -35.74 -2.12 25.40
CA ASP A 256 -34.52 -2.80 24.94
C ASP A 256 -34.47 -3.01 23.43
N ILE A 257 -33.37 -2.56 22.83
CA ILE A 257 -32.91 -2.98 21.51
C ILE A 257 -31.65 -3.82 21.72
N GLN A 258 -31.49 -4.94 21.00
CA GLN A 258 -30.36 -5.86 21.20
C GLN A 258 -29.01 -5.15 21.02
N LYS A 259 -28.12 -5.34 21.99
CA LYS A 259 -26.84 -4.64 22.13
C LYS A 259 -25.76 -5.21 21.21
N ASP A 260 -25.98 -5.12 19.90
CA ASP A 260 -25.08 -5.69 18.89
C ASP A 260 -24.48 -4.63 17.95
N SER A 261 -23.34 -4.07 18.36
CA SER A 261 -22.22 -3.75 17.45
C SER A 261 -21.03 -3.14 18.21
N LYS A 262 -19.81 -3.64 17.93
CA LYS A 262 -18.55 -3.13 18.50
C LYS A 262 -18.02 -1.95 17.67
N ILE A 263 -18.71 -0.80 17.73
CA ILE A 263 -18.26 0.45 17.07
C ILE A 263 -17.69 1.38 18.14
N GLN A 264 -16.44 1.82 17.95
CA GLN A 264 -15.83 2.85 18.80
C GLN A 264 -16.14 4.25 18.25
N PRO A 265 -16.44 5.24 19.11
CA PRO A 265 -16.56 6.64 18.69
C PRO A 265 -15.19 7.25 18.35
N THR A 266 -15.21 8.30 17.55
CA THR A 266 -14.05 9.09 17.14
C THR A 266 -13.47 10.00 18.23
N ALA A 267 -14.07 10.03 19.43
CA ALA A 267 -13.46 10.61 20.63
C ALA A 267 -12.05 10.03 20.93
N ASN A 268 -11.78 8.78 20.53
CA ASN A 268 -10.48 8.11 20.65
C ASN A 268 -9.64 8.19 19.35
N ALA A 269 -9.82 9.24 18.53
CA ALA A 269 -9.10 9.43 17.27
C ALA A 269 -7.93 10.44 17.40
N ILE A 270 -6.95 10.28 16.52
CA ILE A 270 -5.90 11.26 16.23
C ILE A 270 -5.98 11.68 14.76
N SER A 271 -5.67 12.94 14.49
CA SER A 271 -5.53 13.49 13.15
C SER A 271 -4.17 13.14 12.54
N LEU A 272 -4.18 12.68 11.30
CA LEU A 272 -3.00 12.30 10.52
C LEU A 272 -3.09 12.91 9.11
N ARG A 273 -1.97 13.41 8.58
CA ARG A 273 -1.85 13.92 7.22
C ARG A 273 -1.60 12.78 6.24
N LEU A 274 -2.29 12.78 5.11
CA LEU A 274 -2.13 11.80 4.04
C LEU A 274 -1.65 12.49 2.76
N ALA A 275 -0.59 11.96 2.15
CA ALA A 275 -0.03 12.47 0.90
C ALA A 275 0.37 11.31 -0.03
N ILE A 276 -0.18 11.27 -1.25
CA ILE A 276 0.15 10.25 -2.26
C ILE A 276 0.55 10.97 -3.54
N GLN A 277 1.78 10.72 -4.02
CA GLN A 277 2.34 11.47 -5.16
C GLN A 277 1.57 11.21 -6.47
N GLU A 278 1.19 9.95 -6.75
CA GLU A 278 0.43 9.59 -7.95
C GLU A 278 -0.66 8.53 -7.65
N CYS A 279 -1.92 8.89 -7.87
CA CYS A 279 -3.07 7.98 -7.83
C CYS A 279 -3.44 7.50 -9.25
N TYR A 280 -3.65 6.20 -9.43
CA TYR A 280 -3.97 5.58 -10.72
C TYR A 280 -5.26 4.75 -10.70
N ASP A 281 -6.01 4.78 -11.80
CA ASP A 281 -7.05 3.80 -12.14
C ASP A 281 -6.34 2.48 -12.46
N SER A 282 -6.61 1.44 -11.68
CA SER A 282 -5.97 0.14 -11.88
C SER A 282 -6.38 -0.58 -13.16
N SER A 283 -7.62 -0.37 -13.62
CA SER A 283 -8.19 -1.07 -14.78
C SER A 283 -7.64 -0.52 -16.10
N LYS A 284 -7.27 0.77 -16.13
CA LYS A 284 -6.74 1.45 -17.31
C LYS A 284 -5.22 1.72 -17.24
N GLY A 285 -4.65 1.76 -16.04
CA GLY A 285 -3.30 2.28 -15.80
C GLY A 285 -3.20 3.81 -15.93
N GLU A 286 -4.33 4.51 -16.07
CA GLU A 286 -4.41 5.97 -16.24
C GLU A 286 -4.31 6.70 -14.90
N LEU A 287 -3.78 7.92 -14.94
CA LEU A 287 -3.64 8.79 -13.77
C LEU A 287 -5.02 9.39 -13.39
N LEU A 288 -5.43 9.24 -12.14
CA LEU A 288 -6.70 9.76 -11.62
C LEU A 288 -6.58 11.26 -11.41
N LYS A 289 -7.08 12.05 -12.36
CA LYS A 289 -7.06 13.52 -12.32
C LYS A 289 -8.40 14.07 -11.82
N ASN A 290 -8.38 15.13 -11.02
CA ASN A 290 -9.58 15.83 -10.52
C ASN A 290 -10.61 14.89 -9.87
N SER A 291 -10.17 13.76 -9.32
CA SER A 291 -11.01 12.64 -8.89
C SER A 291 -11.26 12.72 -7.38
N THR A 292 -12.53 12.73 -6.95
CA THR A 292 -12.90 12.75 -5.53
C THR A 292 -12.74 11.37 -4.91
N ILE A 293 -12.01 11.27 -3.81
CA ILE A 293 -11.66 10.02 -3.11
C ILE A 293 -12.14 10.10 -1.66
N TYR A 294 -13.00 9.18 -1.25
CA TYR A 294 -13.44 9.04 0.15
C TYR A 294 -12.53 8.07 0.90
N ILE A 295 -12.14 8.41 2.13
CA ILE A 295 -11.34 7.57 3.02
C ILE A 295 -12.27 6.94 4.06
N TYR A 296 -12.48 5.62 3.96
CA TYR A 296 -13.25 4.84 4.94
C TYR A 296 -12.31 4.17 5.95
N ASN A 297 -12.58 4.32 7.24
CA ASN A 297 -11.81 3.68 8.31
C ASN A 297 -12.58 2.49 8.88
N HIS A 298 -11.98 1.30 8.83
CA HIS A 298 -12.63 0.05 9.27
C HIS A 298 -12.76 -0.08 10.80
N ARG A 299 -12.00 0.68 11.61
CA ARG A 299 -12.20 0.74 13.07
C ARG A 299 -13.50 1.46 13.43
N PHE A 300 -13.70 2.65 12.85
CA PHE A 300 -14.84 3.52 13.14
C PHE A 300 -16.08 3.17 12.28
N GLN A 301 -15.93 2.28 11.29
CA GLN A 301 -16.98 1.84 10.37
C GLN A 301 -17.68 2.98 9.58
N ARG A 302 -16.93 4.03 9.26
CA ARG A 302 -17.41 5.27 8.63
C ARG A 302 -16.36 5.88 7.70
N VAL A 303 -16.80 6.81 6.86
CA VAL A 303 -15.89 7.79 6.24
C VAL A 303 -15.28 8.66 7.34
N VAL A 304 -14.01 9.02 7.15
CA VAL A 304 -13.22 9.86 8.08
C VAL A 304 -12.53 11.04 7.41
N ALA A 305 -12.55 11.11 6.07
CA ALA A 305 -12.10 12.24 5.26
C ALA A 305 -12.52 12.08 3.78
N LYS A 306 -12.44 13.19 3.03
CA LYS A 306 -12.60 13.32 1.58
C LYS A 306 -11.39 14.09 1.06
N GLY A 307 -10.91 13.75 -0.13
CA GLY A 307 -9.92 14.54 -0.86
C GLY A 307 -10.17 14.47 -2.36
N THR A 308 -9.53 15.34 -3.13
CA THR A 308 -9.61 15.34 -4.60
C THR A 308 -8.20 15.34 -5.15
N THR A 309 -7.93 14.53 -6.17
CA THR A 309 -6.62 14.53 -6.83
C THR A 309 -6.43 15.76 -7.73
N ASP A 310 -5.19 16.24 -7.86
CA ASP A 310 -4.86 17.30 -8.82
C ASP A 310 -4.74 16.76 -10.27
N SER A 311 -4.31 17.62 -11.21
CA SER A 311 -4.08 17.25 -12.62
C SER A 311 -2.89 16.32 -12.86
N LYS A 312 -2.07 16.05 -11.82
CA LYS A 312 -0.95 15.11 -11.76
C LYS A 312 -1.28 13.87 -10.91
N GLY A 313 -2.53 13.71 -10.46
CA GLY A 313 -2.93 12.59 -9.61
C GLY A 313 -2.42 12.67 -8.16
N PHE A 314 -1.87 13.80 -7.72
CA PHE A 314 -1.46 14.02 -6.34
C PHE A 314 -2.68 14.10 -5.44
N LEU A 315 -2.73 13.30 -4.37
CA LEU A 315 -3.75 13.37 -3.33
C LEU A 315 -3.12 13.86 -2.02
N GLN A 316 -3.55 15.02 -1.53
CA GLN A 316 -3.28 15.49 -0.18
C GLN A 316 -4.58 15.59 0.62
N ILE A 317 -4.55 15.13 1.86
CA ILE A 317 -5.62 15.30 2.85
C ILE A 317 -4.96 15.63 4.19
N ASP A 318 -5.10 16.86 4.66
CA ASP A 318 -4.36 17.33 5.85
C ASP A 318 -4.91 16.82 7.19
N THR A 319 -6.11 16.22 7.19
CA THR A 319 -6.68 15.53 8.35
C THR A 319 -7.48 14.31 7.93
N ILE A 320 -6.95 13.12 8.22
CA ILE A 320 -7.72 11.88 8.31
C ILE A 320 -7.77 11.39 9.76
N SER A 321 -8.90 10.82 10.17
CA SER A 321 -9.11 10.37 11.54
C SER A 321 -8.75 8.88 11.69
N VAL A 322 -7.76 8.57 12.54
CA VAL A 322 -7.29 7.19 12.84
C VAL A 322 -7.27 6.94 14.35
N GLY A 323 -7.28 5.69 14.82
CA GLY A 323 -7.39 5.40 16.25
C GLY A 323 -6.13 5.78 17.03
N GLN A 324 -6.29 6.31 18.24
CA GLN A 324 -5.18 6.65 19.14
C GLN A 324 -4.44 5.41 19.66
N GLU A 325 -5.13 4.27 19.77
CA GLU A 325 -4.59 3.01 20.30
C GLU A 325 -3.39 2.46 19.51
N ILE A 326 -2.50 1.77 20.24
CA ILE A 326 -1.40 0.97 19.67
C ILE A 326 -2.00 -0.15 18.81
N GLY A 327 -1.74 -0.11 17.51
CA GLY A 327 -2.28 -1.09 16.57
C GLY A 327 -2.27 -0.58 15.13
N ILE A 328 -2.76 -1.43 14.22
CA ILE A 328 -2.91 -1.11 12.80
C ILE A 328 -4.37 -0.76 12.53
N ASP A 329 -4.62 0.44 12.00
CA ASP A 329 -5.93 0.76 11.43
C ASP A 329 -5.93 0.49 9.93
N LYS A 330 -7.01 -0.14 9.44
CA LYS A 330 -7.22 -0.37 8.01
C LYS A 330 -8.04 0.80 7.46
N ILE A 331 -7.53 1.44 6.41
CA ILE A 331 -8.26 2.44 5.62
C ILE A 331 -8.51 1.92 4.21
N SER A 332 -9.68 2.23 3.64
CA SER A 332 -10.05 1.95 2.26
C SER A 332 -10.20 3.25 1.47
N PHE A 333 -9.62 3.30 0.29
CA PHE A 333 -9.78 4.40 -0.67
C PHE A 333 -10.94 4.08 -1.61
N ILE A 334 -11.96 4.94 -1.62
CA ILE A 334 -13.20 4.72 -2.39
C ILE A 334 -13.32 5.79 -3.48
N VAL A 335 -13.27 5.30 -4.72
CA VAL A 335 -13.54 5.99 -6.00
C VAL A 335 -14.90 6.71 -5.99
N ASP A 336 -15.01 8.04 -5.93
CA ASP A 336 -16.29 8.67 -6.29
C ASP A 336 -16.60 8.46 -7.79
N ARG A 337 -17.88 8.35 -8.11
CA ARG A 337 -18.38 8.01 -9.45
C ARG A 337 -19.73 8.67 -9.73
N ASP A 338 -20.16 8.56 -10.97
CA ASP A 338 -21.57 8.66 -11.32
C ASP A 338 -22.36 7.60 -10.55
N ASN A 339 -23.51 8.00 -9.99
CA ASN A 339 -24.42 7.12 -9.25
C ASN A 339 -23.78 6.39 -8.03
N LEU A 340 -22.96 7.07 -7.22
CA LEU A 340 -22.55 6.58 -5.90
C LEU A 340 -23.74 6.58 -4.91
N SER A 341 -24.50 5.48 -4.92
CA SER A 341 -25.52 5.15 -3.93
C SER A 341 -24.92 4.45 -2.69
N GLU A 342 -25.72 4.33 -1.63
CA GLU A 342 -25.42 3.52 -0.44
C GLU A 342 -25.01 2.07 -0.83
N SER A 343 -25.76 1.42 -1.73
CA SER A 343 -25.43 0.08 -2.22
C SER A 343 -24.11 0.01 -2.98
N ASN A 344 -23.83 1.00 -3.84
CA ASN A 344 -22.63 1.02 -4.68
C ASN A 344 -21.38 1.38 -3.86
N PHE A 345 -21.54 2.14 -2.78
CA PHE A 345 -20.52 2.39 -1.78
C PHE A 345 -20.18 1.13 -0.97
N GLU A 346 -21.19 0.40 -0.48
CA GLU A 346 -20.98 -0.84 0.27
C GLU A 346 -20.31 -1.93 -0.59
N LEU A 347 -20.72 -2.08 -1.85
CA LEU A 347 -20.04 -2.93 -2.83
C LEU A 347 -18.60 -2.45 -3.07
N SER A 348 -18.37 -1.15 -3.26
CA SER A 348 -17.02 -0.59 -3.43
C SER A 348 -16.12 -0.88 -2.22
N LYS A 349 -16.61 -0.65 -1.00
CA LYS A 349 -15.90 -0.91 0.26
C LYS A 349 -15.52 -2.39 0.43
N THR A 350 -16.43 -3.31 0.09
CA THR A 350 -16.28 -4.74 0.37
C THR A 350 -15.55 -5.52 -0.72
N GLN A 351 -15.70 -5.12 -1.99
CA GLN A 351 -15.20 -5.88 -3.14
C GLN A 351 -14.01 -5.22 -3.85
N TYR A 352 -13.96 -3.89 -3.94
CA TYR A 352 -13.09 -3.19 -4.89
C TYR A 352 -11.99 -2.33 -4.24
N ALA A 353 -12.33 -1.61 -3.17
CA ALA A 353 -11.53 -0.53 -2.59
C ALA A 353 -10.15 -0.97 -2.06
N THR A 354 -9.09 -0.33 -2.57
CA THR A 354 -7.70 -0.60 -2.16
C THR A 354 -7.54 -0.33 -0.66
N ILE A 355 -6.99 -1.31 0.09
CA ILE A 355 -6.82 -1.24 1.55
C ILE A 355 -5.37 -0.86 1.88
N THR A 356 -5.20 0.07 2.82
CA THR A 356 -3.89 0.46 3.37
C THR A 356 -3.88 0.31 4.90
N ASN A 357 -2.73 -0.08 5.44
CA ASN A 357 -2.50 -0.29 6.86
C ASN A 357 -1.78 0.90 7.49
N ILE A 358 -2.48 1.70 8.30
CA ILE A 358 -1.91 2.77 9.11
C ILE A 358 -1.28 2.16 10.36
N GLN A 359 0.05 2.00 10.33
CA GLN A 359 0.87 1.42 11.39
C GLN A 359 1.23 2.45 12.47
N THR A 360 1.65 1.99 13.65
CA THR A 360 2.12 2.82 14.78
C THR A 360 3.13 3.89 14.37
N LYS A 361 4.05 3.59 13.45
CA LYS A 361 5.04 4.57 12.95
C LYS A 361 4.40 5.76 12.21
N HIS A 362 3.31 5.53 11.46
CA HIS A 362 2.56 6.60 10.78
C HIS A 362 1.80 7.44 11.82
N LYS A 363 1.17 6.78 12.80
CA LYS A 363 0.49 7.43 13.94
C LYS A 363 1.43 8.34 14.73
N GLN A 364 2.65 7.87 15.00
CA GLN A 364 3.71 8.63 15.69
C GLN A 364 4.20 9.83 14.87
N ALA A 365 4.42 9.65 13.57
CA ALA A 365 4.80 10.73 12.66
C ALA A 365 3.66 11.73 12.37
N LYS A 366 2.40 11.36 12.68
CA LYS A 366 1.17 12.02 12.22
C LYS A 366 1.08 12.20 10.70
N GLU A 367 1.79 11.37 9.94
CA GLU A 367 1.80 11.43 8.47
C GLU A 367 1.85 10.02 7.84
N TYR A 368 1.20 9.89 6.68
CA TYR A 368 1.34 8.74 5.77
C TYR A 368 1.64 9.23 4.35
N THR A 369 2.82 8.87 3.86
CA THR A 369 3.29 9.21 2.51
C THR A 369 3.40 7.97 1.62
N ALA A 370 2.96 8.05 0.36
CA ALA A 370 3.19 7.01 -0.64
C ALA A 370 3.55 7.60 -2.02
N ASN A 371 4.39 6.90 -2.79
CA ASN A 371 4.77 7.35 -4.14
C ASN A 371 3.67 7.06 -5.16
N LYS A 372 3.12 5.84 -5.18
CA LYS A 372 2.06 5.43 -6.11
C LYS A 372 0.99 4.64 -5.38
N ILE A 373 -0.28 4.82 -5.74
CA ILE A 373 -1.38 3.92 -5.37
C ILE A 373 -2.24 3.58 -6.59
N TYR A 374 -2.70 2.33 -6.67
CA TYR A 374 -3.61 1.85 -7.70
C TYR A 374 -4.97 1.57 -7.06
N LEU A 375 -6.03 2.22 -7.57
CA LEU A 375 -7.36 2.19 -6.97
C LEU A 375 -8.32 1.34 -7.79
N GLY A 376 -8.86 0.29 -7.16
CA GLY A 376 -9.73 -0.71 -7.78
C GLY A 376 -11.20 -0.33 -7.80
N PHE A 377 -11.85 -0.51 -8.96
CA PHE A 377 -13.21 0.00 -9.21
C PHE A 377 -14.27 -1.07 -9.51
N ASN A 378 -13.97 -2.05 -10.36
CA ASN A 378 -14.97 -3.02 -10.86
C ASN A 378 -14.54 -4.49 -10.68
N ASP A 379 -13.29 -4.73 -10.28
CA ASP A 379 -12.68 -6.06 -10.26
C ASP A 379 -12.47 -6.51 -8.81
N VAL A 380 -13.19 -7.57 -8.42
CA VAL A 380 -13.28 -8.03 -7.03
C VAL A 380 -11.90 -8.47 -6.52
N GLN A 381 -11.41 -7.91 -5.41
CA GLN A 381 -10.05 -8.18 -4.93
C GLN A 381 -9.77 -9.65 -4.61
N SER A 382 -10.76 -10.46 -4.24
CA SER A 382 -10.58 -11.91 -4.10
C SER A 382 -10.32 -12.58 -5.43
N LYS A 383 -11.03 -12.18 -6.49
CA LYS A 383 -10.78 -12.62 -7.87
C LYS A 383 -9.41 -12.17 -8.36
N LEU A 384 -9.02 -10.90 -8.16
CA LEU A 384 -7.68 -10.41 -8.53
C LEU A 384 -6.56 -11.20 -7.84
N LYS A 385 -6.72 -11.50 -6.55
CA LYS A 385 -5.76 -12.32 -5.79
C LYS A 385 -5.72 -13.77 -6.24
N ALA A 386 -6.79 -14.28 -6.86
CA ALA A 386 -6.87 -15.64 -7.39
C ALA A 386 -6.29 -15.73 -8.80
N ASP A 387 -6.72 -14.84 -9.68
CA ASP A 387 -6.47 -14.85 -11.13
C ASP A 387 -5.07 -14.39 -11.54
N TYR A 388 -4.39 -13.54 -10.75
CA TYR A 388 -3.05 -13.06 -11.10
C TYR A 388 -1.99 -14.13 -10.86
N GLU A 389 -1.22 -14.45 -11.89
CA GLU A 389 -0.07 -15.36 -11.79
C GLU A 389 1.20 -14.72 -12.37
N VAL A 390 2.32 -14.91 -11.66
CA VAL A 390 3.64 -14.82 -12.27
C VAL A 390 3.80 -16.05 -13.16
N ILE A 391 4.03 -15.84 -14.46
CA ILE A 391 4.30 -16.88 -15.46
C ILE A 391 5.78 -17.25 -15.43
N ARG A 392 6.67 -16.24 -15.39
CA ARG A 392 8.13 -16.39 -15.30
C ARG A 392 8.73 -15.29 -14.45
N LEU A 393 9.81 -15.60 -13.74
CA LEU A 393 10.61 -14.60 -13.02
C LEU A 393 11.95 -14.40 -13.73
N HIS A 394 12.24 -13.18 -14.16
CA HIS A 394 13.60 -12.77 -14.53
C HIS A 394 14.22 -12.00 -13.37
N ALA A 395 15.54 -12.16 -13.18
CA ALA A 395 16.32 -11.38 -12.23
C ALA A 395 17.65 -10.96 -12.86
N GLN A 396 18.09 -9.74 -12.57
CA GLN A 396 19.38 -9.20 -13.01
C GLN A 396 20.21 -8.83 -11.79
N LYS A 397 21.43 -9.36 -11.72
CA LYS A 397 22.43 -9.06 -10.69
C LYS A 397 23.20 -7.79 -11.08
N GLY A 398 22.99 -6.71 -10.33
CA GLY A 398 23.86 -5.54 -10.34
C GLY A 398 25.05 -5.74 -9.40
N SER A 399 25.83 -4.67 -9.18
CA SER A 399 26.96 -4.66 -8.25
C SER A 399 26.54 -4.87 -6.79
N ASN A 400 25.53 -4.11 -6.34
CA ASN A 400 25.11 -4.05 -4.93
C ASN A 400 23.65 -4.51 -4.71
N ALA A 401 22.92 -4.81 -5.78
CA ALA A 401 21.48 -5.11 -5.75
C ALA A 401 21.07 -6.12 -6.83
N ILE A 402 19.92 -6.76 -6.63
CA ILE A 402 19.22 -7.59 -7.63
C ILE A 402 17.94 -6.85 -8.02
N THR A 403 17.64 -6.78 -9.32
CA THR A 403 16.35 -6.28 -9.83
C THR A 403 15.56 -7.43 -10.43
N PHE A 404 14.27 -7.51 -10.10
CA PHE A 404 13.34 -8.54 -10.55
C PHE A 404 12.36 -7.98 -11.59
N THR A 405 12.18 -8.72 -12.68
CA THR A 405 11.23 -8.41 -13.75
C THR A 405 10.32 -9.63 -13.97
N PRO A 406 9.19 -9.73 -13.27
CA PRO A 406 8.26 -10.84 -13.44
C PRO A 406 7.43 -10.67 -14.72
N GLN A 407 7.30 -11.74 -15.51
CA GLN A 407 6.28 -11.85 -16.54
C GLN A 407 4.97 -12.28 -15.87
N ILE A 408 3.90 -11.49 -16.04
CA ILE A 408 2.59 -11.70 -15.40
C ILE A 408 1.55 -12.09 -16.47
N ASN A 409 0.50 -12.81 -16.08
CA ASN A 409 -0.65 -13.14 -16.92
C ASN A 409 -1.68 -12.00 -17.13
N THR A 410 -1.39 -10.78 -16.65
CA THR A 410 -2.27 -9.60 -16.74
C THR A 410 -1.48 -8.31 -17.01
N THR A 411 -2.16 -7.32 -17.60
CA THR A 411 -1.69 -5.94 -17.75
C THR A 411 -2.02 -5.05 -16.54
N ASP A 412 -2.84 -5.54 -15.61
CA ASP A 412 -3.35 -4.78 -14.46
C ASP A 412 -2.28 -4.54 -13.39
N MET A 413 -1.86 -3.28 -13.26
CA MET A 413 -0.77 -2.86 -12.39
C MET A 413 -1.00 -3.13 -10.89
N ARG A 414 -2.21 -3.49 -10.45
CA ARG A 414 -2.46 -4.01 -9.09
C ARG A 414 -1.69 -5.29 -8.79
N TYR A 415 -1.24 -6.07 -9.78
CA TYR A 415 -0.49 -7.31 -9.52
C TYR A 415 0.67 -7.09 -8.55
N LYS A 416 1.34 -5.93 -8.64
CA LYS A 416 2.52 -5.58 -7.84
C LYS A 416 2.30 -5.63 -6.32
N GLN A 417 1.07 -5.42 -5.85
CA GLN A 417 0.77 -5.48 -4.41
C GLN A 417 0.51 -6.92 -3.90
N TYR A 418 0.20 -7.85 -4.80
CA TYR A 418 -0.11 -9.25 -4.49
C TYR A 418 1.05 -10.20 -4.81
N THR A 419 1.85 -9.92 -5.84
CA THR A 419 3.11 -10.62 -6.09
C THR A 419 4.04 -10.47 -4.88
N GLN A 420 4.37 -11.59 -4.25
CA GLN A 420 5.45 -11.72 -3.29
C GLN A 420 6.76 -12.06 -4.00
N PHE A 421 7.88 -11.62 -3.44
CA PHE A 421 9.20 -12.16 -3.74
C PHE A 421 9.76 -12.88 -2.52
N ALA A 422 10.41 -14.01 -2.73
CA ALA A 422 11.07 -14.82 -1.71
C ALA A 422 12.36 -15.44 -2.24
N TYR A 423 13.16 -16.07 -1.38
CA TYR A 423 14.40 -16.74 -1.76
C TYR A 423 14.76 -17.92 -0.86
N MET A 424 15.64 -18.79 -1.36
CA MET A 424 16.29 -19.87 -0.62
C MET A 424 17.78 -19.88 -0.92
N THR A 425 18.60 -20.18 0.10
CA THR A 425 20.06 -20.23 0.01
C THR A 425 20.57 -21.66 0.17
N PHE A 426 21.42 -22.10 -0.75
CA PHE A 426 22.02 -23.43 -0.76
C PHE A 426 23.55 -23.33 -0.73
N ASN A 427 24.22 -24.34 -0.18
CA ASN A 427 25.65 -24.53 -0.36
C ASN A 427 25.91 -24.96 -1.82
N VAL A 428 27.06 -24.60 -2.37
CA VAL A 428 27.45 -25.03 -3.73
C VAL A 428 27.69 -26.56 -3.80
N MET A 429 27.94 -27.18 -2.64
CA MET A 429 28.06 -28.63 -2.44
C MET A 429 26.72 -29.38 -2.42
N ASP A 430 25.57 -28.68 -2.33
CA ASP A 430 24.27 -29.34 -2.16
C ASP A 430 23.83 -30.02 -3.48
N PHE A 431 23.36 -31.25 -3.38
CA PHE A 431 22.84 -32.03 -4.50
C PHE A 431 21.33 -31.83 -4.68
N GLY A 432 20.83 -32.02 -5.90
CA GLY A 432 19.38 -32.00 -6.19
C GLY A 432 18.72 -30.62 -6.13
N ILE A 433 19.49 -29.51 -6.05
CA ILE A 433 18.97 -28.14 -5.92
C ILE A 433 17.87 -27.85 -6.97
N ASP A 434 18.10 -28.19 -8.24
CA ASP A 434 17.16 -27.89 -9.33
C ASP A 434 15.84 -28.68 -9.22
N GLU A 435 15.89 -29.94 -8.78
CA GLU A 435 14.70 -30.75 -8.52
C GLU A 435 13.92 -30.20 -7.32
N TYR A 436 14.63 -29.84 -6.25
CA TYR A 436 14.03 -29.28 -5.05
C TYR A 436 13.30 -27.95 -5.33
N ILE A 437 13.93 -27.01 -6.05
CA ILE A 437 13.32 -25.71 -6.36
C ILE A 437 12.21 -25.80 -7.42
N ALA A 438 12.27 -26.76 -8.34
CA ALA A 438 11.21 -27.01 -9.32
C ALA A 438 9.92 -27.53 -8.66
N ASN A 439 10.05 -28.29 -7.57
CA ASN A 439 8.93 -28.87 -6.82
C ASN A 439 8.27 -27.90 -5.81
N ILE A 440 8.58 -26.60 -5.84
CA ILE A 440 7.95 -25.60 -4.95
C ILE A 440 6.58 -25.18 -5.49
N SER A 441 5.51 -25.55 -4.79
CA SER A 441 4.12 -25.28 -5.14
C SER A 441 3.35 -24.66 -3.97
N ILE A 442 2.13 -24.18 -4.20
CA ILE A 442 1.28 -23.62 -3.14
C ILE A 442 1.11 -24.54 -1.92
N GLN A 443 1.09 -25.87 -2.13
CA GLN A 443 0.92 -26.86 -1.05
C GLN A 443 2.12 -26.94 -0.09
N ASN A 444 3.34 -26.64 -0.55
CA ASN A 444 4.55 -26.74 0.27
C ASN A 444 5.27 -25.40 0.52
N ARG A 445 4.93 -24.32 -0.19
CA ARG A 445 5.62 -23.01 -0.14
C ARG A 445 5.85 -22.46 1.27
N GLN A 446 4.97 -22.75 2.23
CA GLN A 446 5.09 -22.33 3.64
C GLN A 446 6.04 -23.23 4.47
N SER A 447 6.11 -24.53 4.18
CA SER A 447 6.95 -25.50 4.90
C SER A 447 8.34 -25.68 4.28
N SER A 448 8.51 -25.38 2.99
CA SER A 448 9.79 -25.44 2.27
C SER A 448 10.80 -24.34 2.67
N GLY A 449 10.57 -23.57 3.72
CA GLY A 449 11.56 -22.63 4.26
C GLY A 449 11.90 -21.43 3.37
N LEU A 450 10.98 -20.98 2.50
CA LEU A 450 11.19 -19.79 1.67
C LEU A 450 11.28 -18.52 2.53
N ASN A 451 12.42 -17.83 2.44
CA ASN A 451 12.65 -16.57 3.13
C ASN A 451 11.97 -15.43 2.38
N ARG A 452 11.08 -14.68 3.03
CA ARG A 452 10.36 -13.56 2.40
C ARG A 452 11.33 -12.41 2.09
N LEU A 453 11.27 -11.90 0.87
CA LEU A 453 12.09 -10.77 0.40
C LEU A 453 11.29 -9.47 0.34
N GLY A 454 10.06 -9.51 -0.17
CA GLY A 454 9.18 -8.35 -0.28
C GLY A 454 7.98 -8.59 -1.19
N THR A 455 7.52 -7.54 -1.88
CA THR A 455 6.42 -7.59 -2.86
C THR A 455 6.82 -6.89 -4.17
N GLY A 456 6.04 -7.09 -5.23
CA GLY A 456 6.20 -6.43 -6.54
C GLY A 456 6.12 -4.90 -6.51
N LEU A 457 5.72 -4.28 -5.39
CA LEU A 457 5.82 -2.83 -5.17
C LEU A 457 7.27 -2.33 -5.10
N LYS A 458 8.23 -3.23 -4.87
CA LYS A 458 9.66 -2.95 -4.92
C LYS A 458 10.33 -4.01 -5.80
N GLU A 459 10.90 -3.56 -6.92
CA GLU A 459 11.52 -4.45 -7.91
C GLU A 459 13.01 -4.70 -7.63
N SER A 460 13.69 -3.81 -6.88
CA SER A 460 15.12 -3.93 -6.60
C SER A 460 15.45 -4.08 -5.10
N TYR A 461 16.34 -5.02 -4.78
CA TYR A 461 16.70 -5.40 -3.41
C TYR A 461 18.22 -5.43 -3.25
N PRO A 462 18.78 -4.91 -2.14
CA PRO A 462 20.22 -5.00 -1.88
C PRO A 462 20.67 -6.45 -1.75
N ILE A 463 21.90 -6.75 -2.17
CA ILE A 463 22.53 -8.06 -1.98
C ILE A 463 22.77 -8.26 -0.48
N LYS A 464 22.18 -9.31 0.09
CA LYS A 464 22.33 -9.64 1.51
C LYS A 464 23.69 -10.28 1.79
N GLU A 465 24.20 -10.08 3.00
CA GLU A 465 25.46 -10.70 3.45
C GLU A 465 25.40 -12.22 3.37
N GLU A 466 24.31 -12.83 3.85
CA GLU A 466 24.05 -14.29 3.85
C GLU A 466 24.05 -14.94 2.45
N TRP A 467 23.95 -14.16 1.36
CA TRP A 467 24.00 -14.68 -0.01
C TRP A 467 25.44 -14.93 -0.48
N HIS A 468 26.45 -14.30 0.12
CA HIS A 468 27.83 -14.45 -0.33
C HIS A 468 28.33 -15.89 -0.16
N ASN A 469 28.99 -16.42 -1.18
CA ASN A 469 29.43 -17.82 -1.24
C ASN A 469 28.26 -18.84 -1.10
N LYS A 470 27.09 -18.51 -1.64
CA LYS A 470 25.93 -19.40 -1.78
C LYS A 470 25.42 -19.47 -3.22
N ILE A 471 24.64 -20.50 -3.49
CA ILE A 471 23.65 -20.48 -4.57
C ILE A 471 22.34 -19.95 -3.98
N VAL A 472 21.66 -19.05 -4.70
CA VAL A 472 20.39 -18.47 -4.23
C VAL A 472 19.33 -18.66 -5.31
N ALA A 473 18.23 -19.34 -4.96
CA ALA A 473 17.05 -19.41 -5.81
C ALA A 473 16.06 -18.34 -5.35
N PHE A 474 15.65 -17.46 -6.27
CA PHE A 474 14.63 -16.44 -6.03
C PHE A 474 13.30 -16.90 -6.62
N PHE A 475 12.21 -16.62 -5.91
CA PHE A 475 10.85 -17.04 -6.25
C PHE A 475 9.95 -15.82 -6.36
N GLY A 476 9.04 -15.82 -7.34
CA GLY A 476 8.06 -14.76 -7.56
C GLY A 476 6.68 -15.35 -7.79
N TYR A 477 5.71 -14.99 -6.95
CA TYR A 477 4.39 -15.63 -6.95
C TYR A 477 3.30 -14.73 -6.34
N CYS A 478 2.05 -14.92 -6.75
CA CYS A 478 0.87 -14.51 -6.00
C CYS A 478 0.48 -15.60 -4.98
N ASP A 479 -0.29 -15.25 -3.93
CA ASP A 479 -0.58 -16.20 -2.85
C ASP A 479 -1.48 -17.38 -3.29
N SER A 480 -2.26 -17.24 -4.37
CA SER A 480 -3.14 -18.28 -4.94
C SER A 480 -2.46 -19.25 -5.91
N GLN A 481 -1.40 -18.81 -6.61
CA GLN A 481 -0.95 -19.51 -7.82
C GLN A 481 -0.30 -20.85 -7.47
N ILE A 482 -0.59 -21.89 -8.27
CA ILE A 482 -0.20 -23.27 -7.95
C ILE A 482 1.32 -23.45 -8.06
N HIS A 483 1.90 -23.06 -9.19
CA HIS A 483 3.34 -23.16 -9.45
C HIS A 483 4.10 -21.93 -8.92
N THR A 484 5.37 -22.10 -8.56
CA THR A 484 6.20 -21.01 -8.02
C THR A 484 7.40 -20.74 -8.93
N PRO A 485 7.28 -19.88 -9.96
CA PRO A 485 8.38 -19.56 -10.85
C PRO A 485 9.60 -19.03 -10.09
N TYR A 486 10.77 -19.47 -10.53
CA TYR A 486 12.03 -19.18 -9.87
C TYR A 486 13.15 -18.84 -10.84
N VAL A 487 14.22 -18.28 -10.30
CA VAL A 487 15.51 -18.10 -10.97
C VAL A 487 16.64 -18.45 -10.00
N LYS A 488 17.41 -19.50 -10.33
CA LYS A 488 18.63 -19.89 -9.62
C LYS A 488 19.74 -18.90 -10.00
N MET A 489 20.53 -18.43 -9.02
CA MET A 489 21.64 -17.51 -9.27
C MET A 489 22.85 -17.76 -8.36
N SER A 490 24.06 -17.72 -8.92
CA SER A 490 25.30 -17.87 -8.15
C SER A 490 25.75 -16.57 -7.47
N PHE A 491 26.09 -16.66 -6.19
CA PHE A 491 26.80 -15.64 -5.41
C PHE A 491 28.18 -16.11 -4.94
N MET A 492 28.72 -17.12 -5.62
CA MET A 492 30.08 -17.61 -5.40
C MET A 492 31.12 -16.60 -5.89
N GLN A 493 32.22 -16.51 -5.15
CA GLN A 493 33.51 -16.08 -5.68
C GLN A 493 34.09 -17.18 -6.63
N PRO A 494 35.09 -16.88 -7.47
CA PRO A 494 35.83 -17.89 -8.23
C PRO A 494 36.19 -19.10 -7.38
N ILE A 495 35.94 -20.32 -7.88
CA ILE A 495 36.09 -21.56 -7.10
C ILE A 495 37.39 -22.26 -7.46
N VAL A 496 38.13 -22.71 -6.44
CA VAL A 496 39.27 -23.62 -6.62
C VAL A 496 38.99 -24.90 -5.87
N ILE A 497 38.66 -25.95 -6.60
CA ILE A 497 38.52 -27.29 -6.03
C ILE A 497 39.93 -27.89 -5.93
N ILE A 498 40.30 -28.41 -4.77
CA ILE A 498 41.57 -29.10 -4.55
C ILE A 498 41.29 -30.53 -4.08
N ASP A 499 41.81 -31.50 -4.82
CA ASP A 499 41.67 -32.92 -4.52
C ASP A 499 42.96 -33.47 -3.88
N ILE A 500 42.80 -34.25 -2.80
CA ILE A 500 43.91 -34.91 -2.10
C ILE A 500 44.29 -36.17 -2.88
N GLY A 501 45.32 -36.07 -3.73
CA GLY A 501 45.77 -37.11 -4.66
C GLY A 501 46.51 -38.27 -4.01
N ASP A 502 45.86 -38.98 -3.08
CA ASP A 502 46.44 -40.05 -2.28
C ASP A 502 45.88 -41.46 -2.57
N SER A 503 45.02 -41.60 -3.58
CA SER A 503 44.40 -42.88 -3.97
C SER A 503 45.31 -43.81 -4.78
N GLY A 504 46.47 -43.33 -5.26
CA GLY A 504 47.46 -44.15 -5.97
C GLY A 504 48.33 -44.97 -5.02
N ALA A 505 48.61 -46.25 -5.32
CA ALA A 505 49.43 -47.09 -4.46
C ALA A 505 50.88 -46.56 -4.33
N LEU A 506 51.43 -46.60 -3.12
CA LEU A 506 52.87 -46.41 -2.84
C LEU A 506 53.43 -47.69 -2.23
N HIS A 507 54.68 -48.01 -2.56
CA HIS A 507 55.38 -49.11 -1.89
C HIS A 507 55.60 -48.76 -0.41
N PRO A 508 55.24 -49.62 0.57
CA PRO A 508 55.23 -49.28 2.00
C PRO A 508 56.52 -48.66 2.56
N ARG A 509 57.68 -49.00 1.99
CA ARG A 509 59.01 -48.38 2.30
C ARG A 509 59.03 -46.84 2.27
N TYR A 510 58.12 -46.20 1.53
CA TYR A 510 58.06 -44.74 1.40
C TYR A 510 57.17 -44.07 2.48
N GLU A 511 56.28 -44.84 3.13
CA GLU A 511 55.40 -44.39 4.22
C GLU A 511 55.94 -44.81 5.61
N GLN A 512 57.24 -45.17 5.68
CA GLN A 512 57.93 -45.53 6.92
C GLN A 512 58.59 -44.32 7.59
N GLY A 513 58.39 -44.20 8.90
CA GLY A 513 58.89 -43.10 9.73
C GLY A 513 57.88 -41.97 9.94
N GLY A 514 58.35 -40.80 10.37
CA GLY A 514 57.52 -39.61 10.60
C GLY A 514 57.14 -38.84 9.32
N MET A 515 57.12 -39.52 8.17
CA MET A 515 56.97 -38.93 6.83
C MET A 515 55.93 -39.74 6.06
N LYS A 516 54.81 -39.11 5.71
CA LYS A 516 53.71 -39.72 4.95
C LYS A 516 53.28 -38.80 3.82
N ARG A 517 52.89 -39.35 2.67
CA ARG A 517 52.39 -38.56 1.54
C ARG A 517 51.23 -37.66 1.93
N ARG A 518 50.21 -38.20 2.62
CA ARG A 518 48.97 -37.47 2.93
C ARG A 518 49.25 -36.25 3.81
N ASP A 519 50.14 -36.39 4.79
CA ASP A 519 50.54 -35.31 5.71
C ASP A 519 51.24 -34.16 4.94
N ILE A 520 52.11 -34.50 3.97
CA ILE A 520 52.81 -33.53 3.11
C ILE A 520 51.82 -32.79 2.18
N ILE A 521 50.88 -33.53 1.55
CA ILE A 521 49.83 -32.94 0.70
C ILE A 521 48.93 -32.00 1.54
N LEU A 522 48.56 -32.39 2.75
CA LEU A 522 47.72 -31.58 3.63
C LEU A 522 48.40 -30.29 4.11
N ASP A 523 49.71 -30.29 4.38
CA ASP A 523 50.47 -29.05 4.66
C ASP A 523 50.45 -28.09 3.47
N VAL A 524 50.66 -28.60 2.24
CA VAL A 524 50.58 -27.78 1.01
C VAL A 524 49.17 -27.23 0.82
N ILE A 525 48.13 -28.04 0.99
CA ILE A 525 46.72 -27.63 0.87
C ILE A 525 46.37 -26.57 1.92
N ALA A 526 46.65 -26.80 3.20
CA ALA A 526 46.30 -25.89 4.29
C ALA A 526 46.93 -24.49 4.14
N LYS A 527 48.11 -24.41 3.51
CA LYS A 527 48.77 -23.15 3.14
C LYS A 527 48.18 -22.54 1.87
N LEU A 528 47.85 -23.35 0.86
CA LEU A 528 47.31 -22.90 -0.42
C LEU A 528 45.89 -22.35 -0.28
N THR A 529 45.02 -22.98 0.53
CA THR A 529 43.69 -22.49 0.93
C THR A 529 43.74 -21.03 1.39
N LYS A 530 44.63 -20.73 2.36
CA LYS A 530 44.83 -19.36 2.89
C LYS A 530 45.30 -18.36 1.83
N ARG A 531 46.00 -18.82 0.79
CA ARG A 531 46.43 -17.98 -0.36
C ARG A 531 45.32 -17.78 -1.39
N ILE A 532 44.42 -18.75 -1.56
CA ILE A 532 43.24 -18.65 -2.44
C ILE A 532 42.23 -17.64 -1.86
N GLU A 533 41.98 -17.69 -0.55
CA GLU A 533 41.10 -16.74 0.15
C GLU A 533 41.61 -15.29 0.01
N GLN A 534 42.93 -15.07 0.09
CA GLN A 534 43.57 -13.76 -0.09
C GLN A 534 43.30 -13.09 -1.45
N ILE A 535 43.01 -13.87 -2.51
CA ILE A 535 42.70 -13.36 -3.85
C ILE A 535 41.19 -13.38 -4.17
N ARG A 536 40.34 -13.42 -3.14
CA ARG A 536 38.87 -13.43 -3.27
C ARG A 536 38.37 -14.59 -4.13
N ALA A 537 38.86 -15.78 -3.81
CA ALA A 537 38.44 -17.05 -4.38
C ALA A 537 38.05 -18.03 -3.25
N TYR A 538 37.17 -18.98 -3.54
CA TYR A 538 36.59 -19.91 -2.57
C TYR A 538 37.20 -21.33 -2.74
N PRO A 539 38.02 -21.81 -1.79
CA PRO A 539 38.61 -23.15 -1.84
C PRO A 539 37.61 -24.24 -1.40
N ILE A 540 37.61 -25.38 -2.10
CA ILE A 540 36.82 -26.58 -1.75
C ILE A 540 37.75 -27.80 -1.77
N ILE A 541 37.83 -28.56 -0.67
CA ILE A 541 38.81 -29.65 -0.54
C ILE A 541 38.13 -31.03 -0.57
N LEU A 542 38.50 -31.86 -1.54
CA LEU A 542 37.99 -33.23 -1.76
C LEU A 542 38.99 -34.30 -1.28
N GLY A 543 38.50 -35.48 -0.90
CA GLY A 543 39.32 -36.57 -0.36
C GLY A 543 39.56 -36.48 1.14
N GLN A 544 38.85 -35.59 1.84
CA GLN A 544 38.94 -35.45 3.30
C GLN A 544 38.19 -36.57 4.02
N ASN A 545 37.03 -36.99 3.49
CA ASN A 545 36.13 -37.97 4.10
C ASN A 545 36.30 -39.38 3.49
N ASN A 546 37.47 -39.64 2.90
CA ASN A 546 37.80 -40.86 2.15
C ASN A 546 36.84 -41.15 0.98
N GLU A 547 36.33 -40.10 0.33
CA GLU A 547 35.47 -40.21 -0.85
C GLU A 547 36.18 -40.96 -1.98
N SER A 548 35.47 -41.86 -2.68
CA SER A 548 36.01 -42.57 -3.84
C SER A 548 36.27 -41.60 -5.00
N LEU A 549 37.18 -41.96 -5.92
CA LEU A 549 37.54 -41.07 -7.04
C LEU A 549 36.34 -40.71 -7.93
N GLU A 550 35.37 -41.63 -8.06
CA GLU A 550 34.08 -41.37 -8.71
C GLU A 550 33.21 -40.38 -7.92
N GLN A 551 33.12 -40.52 -6.59
CA GLN A 551 32.39 -39.57 -5.75
C GLN A 551 33.00 -38.17 -5.82
N ARG A 552 34.34 -38.05 -5.81
CA ARG A 552 35.04 -36.76 -5.94
C ARG A 552 34.72 -36.07 -7.26
N VAL A 553 34.72 -36.81 -8.37
CA VAL A 553 34.28 -36.29 -9.69
C VAL A 553 32.80 -35.88 -9.68
N LYS A 554 31.91 -36.68 -9.08
CA LYS A 554 30.47 -36.32 -8.96
C LYS A 554 30.25 -35.04 -8.15
N ILE A 555 30.99 -34.86 -7.05
CA ILE A 555 30.97 -33.62 -6.24
C ILE A 555 31.46 -32.43 -7.08
N ALA A 556 32.61 -32.56 -7.76
CA ALA A 556 33.16 -31.50 -8.60
C ALA A 556 32.18 -31.08 -9.72
N ASN A 557 31.57 -32.04 -10.41
CA ASN A 557 30.63 -31.77 -11.50
C ASN A 557 29.32 -31.17 -10.98
N ALA A 558 28.83 -31.56 -9.79
CA ALA A 558 27.69 -30.93 -9.14
C ALA A 558 27.99 -29.46 -8.78
N ILE A 559 29.19 -29.16 -8.25
CA ILE A 559 29.63 -27.78 -7.99
C ILE A 559 29.60 -26.95 -9.28
N LYS A 560 30.09 -27.48 -10.41
CA LYS A 560 30.03 -26.78 -11.70
C LYS A 560 28.58 -26.56 -12.16
N HIS A 561 27.73 -27.58 -12.11
CA HIS A 561 26.31 -27.48 -12.50
C HIS A 561 25.51 -26.49 -11.62
N ASN A 562 25.92 -26.34 -10.37
CA ASN A 562 25.33 -25.40 -9.43
C ASN A 562 25.72 -23.93 -9.72
N ILE A 563 26.87 -23.66 -10.35
CA ILE A 563 27.32 -22.29 -10.68
C ILE A 563 27.11 -21.91 -12.15
N GLN A 564 26.67 -20.67 -12.38
CA GLN A 564 26.65 -20.04 -13.70
C GLN A 564 27.99 -19.37 -14.06
N ASP A 565 29.07 -19.73 -13.36
CA ASP A 565 30.37 -19.10 -13.46
C ASP A 565 31.39 -20.08 -14.07
N ASP A 566 32.24 -19.57 -14.96
CA ASP A 566 33.32 -20.32 -15.60
C ASP A 566 34.67 -20.10 -14.90
N ARG A 567 34.72 -19.25 -13.87
CA ARG A 567 35.90 -19.04 -13.00
C ARG A 567 36.03 -20.16 -11.97
N ILE A 568 36.20 -21.38 -12.45
CA ILE A 568 36.35 -22.60 -11.65
C ILE A 568 37.50 -23.47 -12.17
N LEU A 569 38.32 -23.97 -11.25
CA LEU A 569 39.50 -24.80 -11.53
C LEU A 569 39.56 -25.98 -10.56
N LEU A 570 39.87 -27.18 -11.07
CA LEU A 570 40.09 -28.39 -10.28
C LEU A 570 41.57 -28.78 -10.30
N LEU A 571 42.21 -28.82 -9.13
CA LEU A 571 43.60 -29.23 -8.95
C LEU A 571 43.69 -30.50 -8.09
N SER A 572 44.15 -31.62 -8.65
CA SER A 572 44.44 -32.82 -7.86
C SER A 572 45.93 -32.85 -7.50
N LEU A 573 46.26 -32.81 -6.20
CA LEU A 573 47.64 -32.69 -5.72
C LEU A 573 48.21 -34.03 -5.28
N HIS A 574 49.22 -34.50 -5.99
CA HIS A 574 49.81 -35.83 -5.87
C HIS A 574 51.25 -35.78 -5.33
N ILE A 575 51.68 -36.89 -4.73
CA ILE A 575 53.09 -37.28 -4.61
C ILE A 575 53.14 -38.74 -5.01
N ASP A 576 53.98 -39.06 -5.99
CA ASP A 576 54.00 -40.40 -6.61
C ASP A 576 55.35 -41.10 -6.35
N SER A 577 55.43 -42.37 -6.69
CA SER A 577 56.67 -43.16 -6.70
C SER A 577 56.81 -43.93 -8.00
N GLU A 578 58.05 -44.15 -8.41
CA GLU A 578 58.43 -44.94 -9.57
C GLU A 578 59.56 -45.90 -9.17
N GLU A 579 59.62 -47.09 -9.77
CA GLU A 579 60.42 -48.22 -9.26
C GLU A 579 61.93 -47.98 -9.31
N SER A 580 62.43 -47.30 -10.35
CA SER A 580 63.85 -46.99 -10.52
C SER A 580 64.36 -45.89 -9.57
N GLY A 581 63.47 -45.04 -9.03
CA GLY A 581 63.83 -43.88 -8.22
C GLY A 581 64.46 -42.71 -9.00
N LEU A 582 64.66 -42.85 -10.31
CA LEU A 582 65.27 -41.81 -11.16
C LEU A 582 64.27 -40.71 -11.53
N ALA A 583 62.96 -41.03 -11.57
CA ALA A 583 61.91 -40.05 -11.79
C ALA A 583 61.93 -38.96 -10.70
N SER A 584 62.04 -37.70 -11.13
CA SER A 584 62.06 -36.52 -10.25
C SER A 584 61.38 -35.32 -10.93
N GLY A 585 61.15 -34.25 -10.15
CA GLY A 585 60.54 -32.99 -10.56
C GLY A 585 59.02 -33.01 -10.57
N MET A 586 58.43 -31.82 -10.39
CA MET A 586 56.98 -31.62 -10.50
C MET A 586 56.46 -31.95 -11.91
N ARG A 587 55.30 -32.61 -12.03
CA ARG A 587 54.65 -32.94 -13.31
C ARG A 587 53.18 -32.57 -13.29
N CYS A 588 52.67 -32.04 -14.40
CA CYS A 588 51.27 -31.67 -14.59
C CYS A 588 50.63 -32.54 -15.68
N PHE A 589 49.49 -33.12 -15.36
CA PHE A 589 48.72 -34.03 -16.18
C PHE A 589 47.33 -33.44 -16.45
N TYR A 590 46.96 -33.35 -17.71
CA TYR A 590 45.71 -32.72 -18.17
C TYR A 590 45.10 -33.49 -19.34
N ASN A 591 43.81 -33.28 -19.59
CA ASN A 591 43.02 -34.08 -20.52
C ASN A 591 42.99 -33.48 -21.94
N ALA A 592 43.25 -32.18 -22.08
CA ALA A 592 43.42 -31.50 -23.36
C ALA A 592 42.20 -31.62 -24.30
N ARG A 593 40.99 -31.54 -23.73
CA ARG A 593 39.70 -31.54 -24.47
C ARG A 593 39.06 -30.16 -24.47
N GLU A 594 37.78 -30.06 -24.08
CA GLU A 594 36.99 -28.82 -23.99
C GLU A 594 37.74 -27.67 -23.29
N TYR A 595 38.42 -27.97 -22.18
CA TYR A 595 39.14 -27.00 -21.36
C TYR A 595 40.64 -26.89 -21.67
N ALA A 596 41.12 -27.44 -22.80
CA ALA A 596 42.55 -27.52 -23.11
C ALA A 596 43.29 -26.18 -22.98
N ARG A 597 42.68 -25.07 -23.45
CA ARG A 597 43.30 -23.74 -23.41
C ARG A 597 43.44 -23.20 -21.98
N GLU A 598 42.44 -23.46 -21.14
CA GLU A 598 42.41 -23.10 -19.73
C GLU A 598 43.36 -23.97 -18.88
N GLU A 599 43.48 -25.26 -19.20
CA GLU A 599 44.42 -26.22 -18.60
C GLU A 599 45.87 -25.89 -18.99
N GLU A 600 46.17 -25.79 -20.29
CA GLU A 600 47.49 -25.40 -20.81
C GLU A 600 47.89 -24.01 -20.33
N GLY A 601 46.97 -23.05 -20.25
CA GLY A 601 47.23 -21.70 -19.74
C GLY A 601 47.69 -21.69 -18.26
N PHE A 602 47.04 -22.50 -17.41
CA PHE A 602 47.45 -22.70 -16.02
C PHE A 602 48.84 -23.36 -15.93
N ILE A 603 49.06 -24.44 -16.68
CA ILE A 603 50.33 -25.21 -16.66
C ILE A 603 51.49 -24.35 -17.15
N ASN A 604 51.34 -23.66 -18.28
CA ASN A 604 52.35 -22.73 -18.82
C ASN A 604 52.71 -21.61 -17.83
N LYS A 605 51.74 -21.13 -17.03
CA LYS A 605 52.03 -20.16 -15.97
C LYS A 605 52.79 -20.80 -14.82
N LEU A 606 52.37 -21.98 -14.36
CA LEU A 606 53.03 -22.72 -13.27
C LEU A 606 54.49 -23.04 -13.61
N GLU A 607 54.77 -23.43 -14.85
CA GLU A 607 56.13 -23.66 -15.37
C GLU A 607 57.03 -22.41 -15.29
N ARG A 608 56.46 -21.24 -15.62
CA ARG A 608 57.17 -19.96 -15.57
C ARG A 608 57.44 -19.49 -14.14
N VAL A 609 56.64 -19.90 -13.15
CA VAL A 609 56.79 -19.43 -11.74
C VAL A 609 57.38 -20.45 -10.76
N LYS A 610 57.44 -21.75 -11.05
CA LYS A 610 58.18 -22.74 -10.24
C LYS A 610 59.66 -22.35 -10.13
N GLN A 611 60.29 -22.60 -8.98
CA GLN A 611 61.74 -22.36 -8.80
C GLN A 611 62.59 -23.27 -9.72
N ASP A 612 62.26 -24.56 -9.80
CA ASP A 612 63.02 -25.51 -10.60
C ASP A 612 62.78 -25.29 -12.11
N LYS A 613 63.80 -24.76 -12.79
CA LYS A 613 63.79 -24.50 -14.23
C LYS A 613 64.25 -25.69 -15.06
N ASN A 614 64.99 -26.65 -14.50
CA ASN A 614 65.70 -27.68 -15.25
C ASN A 614 64.90 -29.00 -15.32
N ASN A 615 63.59 -28.88 -15.51
CA ASN A 615 62.66 -30.00 -15.63
C ASN A 615 61.89 -29.86 -16.95
N ALA A 616 62.34 -30.60 -17.97
CA ALA A 616 61.74 -30.66 -19.30
C ALA A 616 60.52 -31.61 -19.40
N ASN A 617 60.34 -32.50 -18.43
CA ASN A 617 59.24 -33.46 -18.40
C ASN A 617 58.03 -32.89 -17.62
N PHE A 618 57.70 -31.61 -17.85
CA PHE A 618 56.79 -30.87 -16.98
C PHE A 618 55.31 -31.11 -17.29
N ALA A 619 54.89 -31.11 -18.56
CA ALA A 619 53.48 -31.13 -18.97
C ALA A 619 53.11 -32.34 -19.82
N HIS A 620 52.05 -33.05 -19.45
CA HIS A 620 51.65 -34.34 -20.04
C HIS A 620 50.16 -34.39 -20.39
N LYS A 621 49.83 -34.72 -21.64
CA LYS A 621 48.45 -35.03 -22.06
C LYS A 621 48.12 -36.47 -21.65
N SER A 622 47.03 -36.68 -20.91
CA SER A 622 46.71 -37.96 -20.28
C SER A 622 45.21 -38.15 -20.03
N ASN A 623 44.76 -39.41 -20.04
CA ASN A 623 43.36 -39.79 -19.81
C ASN A 623 43.09 -40.24 -18.35
N MET A 624 43.73 -39.59 -17.38
CA MET A 624 43.57 -39.88 -15.94
C MET A 624 42.13 -39.68 -15.50
N TYR A 625 41.58 -40.59 -14.69
CA TYR A 625 40.14 -40.67 -14.43
C TYR A 625 39.50 -39.34 -14.01
N LEU A 626 40.13 -38.61 -13.07
CA LEU A 626 39.63 -37.34 -12.55
C LEU A 626 39.58 -36.26 -13.64
N THR A 627 40.69 -36.03 -14.35
CA THR A 627 40.74 -35.01 -15.44
C THR A 627 39.97 -35.45 -16.68
N ARG A 628 39.70 -36.75 -16.86
CA ARG A 628 38.91 -37.30 -17.96
C ARG A 628 37.42 -37.01 -17.83
N PHE A 629 36.90 -36.95 -16.60
CA PHE A 629 35.47 -36.83 -16.31
C PHE A 629 35.07 -35.54 -15.59
N ALA A 630 36.02 -34.68 -15.26
CA ALA A 630 35.78 -33.32 -14.77
C ALA A 630 35.08 -32.44 -15.82
N ALA A 631 33.97 -31.79 -15.44
CA ALA A 631 33.23 -30.82 -16.25
C ALA A 631 33.76 -29.38 -16.07
N MET A 632 35.05 -29.22 -15.76
CA MET A 632 35.73 -27.93 -15.61
C MET A 632 37.22 -28.08 -15.94
N PRO A 633 37.97 -26.98 -16.16
CA PRO A 633 39.43 -27.03 -16.32
C PRO A 633 40.08 -27.81 -15.17
N SER A 634 40.85 -28.84 -15.52
CA SER A 634 41.32 -29.84 -14.56
C SER A 634 42.80 -30.19 -14.75
N VAL A 635 43.57 -30.16 -13.66
CA VAL A 635 45.00 -30.50 -13.70
C VAL A 635 45.36 -31.36 -12.49
N LEU A 636 45.93 -32.53 -12.75
CA LEU A 636 46.58 -33.36 -11.73
C LEU A 636 48.07 -32.97 -11.66
N ILE A 637 48.58 -32.73 -10.47
CA ILE A 637 49.93 -32.20 -10.23
C ILE A 637 50.68 -33.12 -9.28
N THR A 638 51.59 -33.93 -9.81
CA THR A 638 52.63 -34.61 -9.03
C THR A 638 53.62 -33.56 -8.53
N LEU A 639 53.64 -33.26 -7.23
CA LEU A 639 54.50 -32.22 -6.64
C LEU A 639 55.99 -32.61 -6.63
N GLY A 640 56.28 -33.90 -6.69
CA GLY A 640 57.60 -34.52 -6.73
C GLY A 640 57.49 -36.03 -6.50
N PHE A 641 58.61 -36.75 -6.58
CA PHE A 641 58.64 -38.21 -6.45
C PHE A 641 59.26 -38.66 -5.12
N ILE A 642 58.49 -39.34 -4.26
CA ILE A 642 58.98 -39.84 -2.96
C ILE A 642 60.01 -40.98 -3.10
N SER A 643 60.06 -41.61 -4.26
CA SER A 643 61.08 -42.60 -4.66
C SER A 643 62.44 -42.00 -4.99
N ASN A 644 62.52 -40.69 -5.25
CA ASN A 644 63.77 -39.99 -5.53
C ASN A 644 64.28 -39.27 -4.28
N GLU A 645 65.54 -39.47 -3.93
CA GLU A 645 66.11 -38.93 -2.67
C GLU A 645 66.13 -37.40 -2.63
N SER A 646 66.43 -36.73 -3.76
CA SER A 646 66.44 -35.26 -3.82
C SER A 646 65.04 -34.68 -3.65
N ASP A 647 64.04 -35.26 -4.33
CA ASP A 647 62.65 -34.79 -4.20
C ASP A 647 62.07 -35.14 -2.83
N ARG A 648 62.40 -36.31 -2.27
CA ARG A 648 62.05 -36.68 -0.89
C ARG A 648 62.62 -35.68 0.11
N ALA A 649 63.90 -35.29 -0.01
CA ALA A 649 64.52 -34.28 0.84
C ALA A 649 63.81 -32.92 0.70
N LYS A 650 63.60 -32.44 -0.52
CA LYS A 650 62.86 -31.20 -0.82
C LYS A 650 61.44 -31.22 -0.22
N LEU A 651 60.67 -32.29 -0.43
CA LEU A 651 59.29 -32.42 0.06
C LEU A 651 59.20 -32.38 1.59
N ASN A 652 60.27 -32.74 2.32
CA ASN A 652 60.33 -32.63 3.77
C ASN A 652 60.71 -31.22 4.27
N ASP A 653 61.41 -30.42 3.48
CA ASP A 653 61.68 -29.03 3.81
C ASP A 653 60.41 -28.16 3.76
N ILE A 654 60.15 -27.48 4.88
CA ILE A 654 59.04 -26.55 5.04
C ILE A 654 59.14 -25.37 4.05
N ASN A 655 60.36 -24.94 3.68
CA ASN A 655 60.58 -23.79 2.81
C ASN A 655 60.33 -24.12 1.33
N TYR A 656 60.75 -25.30 0.87
CA TYR A 656 60.37 -25.84 -0.43
C TYR A 656 58.86 -26.00 -0.56
N ARG A 657 58.15 -26.51 0.48
CA ARG A 657 56.68 -26.55 0.46
C ARG A 657 56.05 -25.16 0.40
N ASN A 658 56.62 -24.17 1.08
CA ASN A 658 56.18 -22.77 0.96
C ASN A 658 56.41 -22.21 -0.47
N THR A 659 57.50 -22.61 -1.14
CA THR A 659 57.78 -22.27 -2.55
C THR A 659 56.78 -22.92 -3.51
N LEU A 660 56.44 -24.20 -3.32
CA LEU A 660 55.42 -24.89 -4.10
C LEU A 660 54.07 -24.16 -3.99
N VAL A 661 53.63 -23.85 -2.77
CA VAL A 661 52.41 -23.09 -2.50
C VAL A 661 52.42 -21.73 -3.21
N SER A 662 53.52 -20.98 -3.14
CA SER A 662 53.65 -19.70 -3.85
C SER A 662 53.57 -19.85 -5.37
N SER A 663 54.15 -20.92 -5.93
CA SER A 663 54.12 -21.20 -7.36
C SER A 663 52.70 -21.56 -7.83
N LEU A 664 52.01 -22.45 -7.10
CA LEU A 664 50.63 -22.84 -7.34
C LEU A 664 49.69 -21.63 -7.23
N HIS A 665 49.82 -20.82 -6.19
CA HIS A 665 49.04 -19.60 -5.99
C HIS A 665 49.16 -18.60 -7.15
N LEU A 666 50.37 -18.36 -7.66
CA LEU A 666 50.60 -17.47 -8.81
C LEU A 666 50.05 -18.02 -10.13
N ALA A 667 49.88 -19.34 -10.26
CA ALA A 667 49.20 -19.96 -11.40
C ALA A 667 47.66 -19.86 -11.27
N ILE A 668 47.12 -20.13 -10.07
CA ILE A 668 45.69 -19.98 -9.75
C ILE A 668 45.22 -18.54 -10.01
N LEU A 669 45.94 -17.55 -9.47
CA LEU A 669 45.62 -16.13 -9.64
C LEU A 669 45.57 -15.73 -11.12
N HIS A 670 46.49 -16.24 -11.93
CA HIS A 670 46.53 -15.98 -13.36
C HIS A 670 45.34 -16.59 -14.11
N HIS A 671 45.02 -17.86 -13.83
CA HIS A 671 43.87 -18.53 -14.41
C HIS A 671 42.55 -17.79 -14.08
N ILE A 672 42.33 -17.45 -12.81
CA ILE A 672 41.13 -16.72 -12.37
C ILE A 672 41.02 -15.33 -13.03
N THR A 673 42.13 -14.61 -13.19
CA THR A 673 42.14 -13.27 -13.80
C THR A 673 42.04 -13.29 -15.34
N GLN A 674 42.56 -14.30 -16.03
CA GLN A 674 42.37 -14.42 -17.49
C GLN A 674 40.91 -14.73 -17.87
N THR A 675 40.20 -15.50 -17.04
CA THR A 675 38.78 -15.80 -17.31
C THR A 675 37.89 -14.56 -17.17
N MET A 676 38.30 -13.54 -16.40
CA MET A 676 37.60 -12.24 -16.30
C MET A 676 37.64 -11.42 -17.60
N THR A 677 38.58 -11.66 -18.52
CA THR A 677 38.73 -10.86 -19.75
C THR A 677 38.05 -11.49 -20.98
N LYS A 678 37.36 -12.62 -20.83
CA LYS A 678 36.60 -13.26 -21.91
C LYS A 678 35.18 -12.69 -21.95
N ASN A 679 34.83 -12.03 -23.05
CA ASN A 679 33.50 -11.48 -23.27
C ASN A 679 32.52 -12.64 -23.62
N PRO A 680 31.38 -12.82 -22.93
CA PRO A 680 30.56 -14.03 -23.05
C PRO A 680 29.94 -14.29 -24.43
N MET A 681 29.96 -13.31 -25.35
CA MET A 681 29.42 -13.47 -26.71
C MET A 681 30.28 -14.34 -27.67
N GLN A 682 31.39 -14.92 -27.21
CA GLN A 682 32.28 -15.78 -28.04
C GLN A 682 32.15 -17.30 -27.79
N ARG A 683 31.05 -17.77 -27.17
CA ARG A 683 30.75 -19.21 -26.98
C ARG A 683 29.44 -19.67 -27.65
N VAL A 684 29.15 -19.14 -28.84
CA VAL A 684 28.10 -19.66 -29.73
C VAL A 684 28.70 -19.89 -31.13
N SER A 685 29.20 -21.11 -31.34
CA SER A 685 29.65 -21.67 -32.62
C SER A 685 29.71 -23.20 -32.51
#